data_AF-A0A1J0LQ15-F1
#
_entry.id   AF-A0A1J0LQ15-F1
#
_cell.length_a   1.000
_cell.length_b   1.000
_cell.length_c   1.000
_cell.angle_alpha   90.00
_cell.angle_beta   90.00
_cell.angle_gamma   90.00
#
_symmetry.space_group_name_H-M   'P 1'
#
loop_
_entity.id
_entity.type
_entity.pdbx_description
1 polymer ?
#
loop_
_entity_poly.entity_id
_entity_poly.type
_entity_poly.pdbx_seq_one_letter_code
_entity_poly.pdbx_strand_id
1 'polypeptide(L)'
;MGKNYFKYTACVLIQLGFLWNINAQVGIGTNSPRGALDINTTTTNTHGLVLPINSDPETMTNPQDGGKPIPGTIMYDSTKGCIKLYKPTNEWSGCLLEETVLGESSGSLGGEGSTCSPIIVNGSYTVDKALSTINTVEVQVNVTTPGTYTITTNEVNGYSFSGEGTFGSIGTHTVTLIGTGTPTASGTDSFTVTYDGGTCTFNVNVAASSSTGSLQGAPGACLGSSVQGTYTASTALVSGNTISVTVNVLTTGAYNISTDTVNGYSFSASGTFGSTGTQTVVLNNNGGTPSSSGTDNFTITYDGATTGTCSVDVTVVDPVATIDTLNCGSAVVTGSLEQGTAASGVSISIPYSGGNGGVYSAINISSTGASGLTASASTGNVATGNGNLVLAISGTPTSGGTASFLVTLGGKSCTVEISVKPSIGGFNNPAKSCLAIYNEYQGIGETAVDGEFYIKGNGTDAVKTYCDMTNGGYTLIQSYSEYQLYGTGSNTGPDGSFLYSNQGLYVNANRNYTAAVGESGTVTYENYLLPLAVRQNVRNSTTGNLYRVRIVHDEANVANSNDDWAKNNFAEFDMSTAGSYDFIGGGFVSRSPKVTGKIFGKTYQSLGNDAGGNYVSFDGQSWNYADVYNQGYARVISHQRFAPDYAFSYITSDGSTVNNDLNELDDVWGLYSDSTFNHHIGKCTTSGGDDYQGVTDCSGSRSNRAAHSFNSGKGRFVQWFVK
;
A
#
# COMPACT_ATOMS: atom_id res chain seq x y z
N MET A 1 -101.46 -148.01 11.19
CA MET A 1 -102.27 -146.86 10.72
C MET A 1 -101.43 -145.60 10.84
N GLY A 2 -101.21 -144.78 9.80
CA GLY A 2 -100.20 -144.98 8.75
C GLY A 2 -98.91 -144.20 9.08
N LYS A 3 -97.73 -144.78 8.81
CA LYS A 3 -96.44 -144.52 9.47
C LYS A 3 -95.39 -143.92 8.49
N ASN A 4 -94.72 -142.86 8.96
CA ASN A 4 -93.25 -142.70 9.08
C ASN A 4 -92.28 -143.01 7.91
N TYR A 5 -91.30 -142.09 7.74
CA TYR A 5 -89.98 -142.22 7.07
C TYR A 5 -89.93 -142.29 5.53
N PHE A 6 -89.70 -141.15 4.86
CA PHE A 6 -88.66 -140.95 3.83
C PHE A 6 -88.76 -139.54 3.21
N LYS A 7 -87.61 -138.98 2.79
CA LYS A 7 -87.40 -137.69 2.09
C LYS A 7 -87.06 -136.47 2.95
N TYR A 8 -86.25 -136.70 3.97
CA TYR A 8 -85.31 -135.73 4.57
C TYR A 8 -83.98 -135.63 3.78
N THR A 9 -83.96 -136.01 2.49
CA THR A 9 -82.71 -136.20 1.71
C THR A 9 -82.50 -135.16 0.61
N ALA A 10 -83.41 -134.19 0.42
CA ALA A 10 -83.25 -133.11 -0.57
C ALA A 10 -82.73 -131.79 0.04
N CYS A 11 -82.77 -131.61 1.37
CA CYS A 11 -82.17 -130.46 2.05
C CYS A 11 -80.70 -130.69 2.48
N VAL A 12 -80.19 -131.91 2.30
CA VAL A 12 -78.84 -132.35 2.72
C VAL A 12 -77.90 -132.47 1.51
N LEU A 13 -78.13 -131.62 0.51
CA LEU A 13 -77.10 -131.00 -0.33
C LEU A 13 -76.79 -129.60 0.24
N ILE A 14 -76.70 -129.41 1.56
CA ILE A 14 -75.44 -129.54 2.29
C ILE A 14 -74.18 -129.44 1.38
N GLN A 15 -73.66 -128.21 1.35
CA GLN A 15 -72.29 -127.89 1.79
C GLN A 15 -71.09 -128.13 0.85
N LEU A 16 -71.25 -128.22 -0.48
CA LEU A 16 -70.09 -128.49 -1.37
C LEU A 16 -69.88 -127.57 -2.59
N GLY A 17 -70.34 -126.31 -2.57
CA GLY A 17 -69.97 -125.38 -3.65
C GLY A 17 -70.07 -123.92 -3.25
N PHE A 18 -68.91 -123.28 -3.07
CA PHE A 18 -68.69 -121.85 -2.82
C PHE A 18 -68.86 -121.36 -1.36
N LEU A 19 -68.20 -122.06 -0.43
CA LEU A 19 -67.19 -121.35 0.35
C LEU A 19 -66.01 -121.13 -0.61
N TRP A 20 -65.69 -119.88 -0.94
CA TRP A 20 -64.33 -119.37 -1.17
C TRP A 20 -64.40 -117.84 -1.15
N ASN A 21 -63.56 -117.25 -0.29
CA ASN A 21 -63.28 -115.82 -0.08
C ASN A 21 -64.24 -115.04 0.85
N ILE A 22 -64.22 -115.41 2.13
CA ILE A 22 -64.14 -114.40 3.19
C ILE A 22 -62.80 -113.67 3.04
N ASN A 23 -62.84 -112.47 2.46
CA ASN A 23 -61.84 -111.45 2.73
C ASN A 23 -62.61 -110.28 3.35
N ALA A 24 -62.65 -110.23 4.68
CA ALA A 24 -62.92 -109.00 5.40
C ALA A 24 -61.67 -108.11 5.27
N GLN A 25 -61.49 -107.51 4.09
CA GLN A 25 -60.46 -106.51 3.87
C GLN A 25 -61.13 -105.15 4.12
N VAL A 26 -60.63 -104.41 5.11
CA VAL A 26 -61.24 -103.20 5.66
C VAL A 26 -61.12 -102.06 4.63
N GLY A 27 -62.09 -102.02 3.72
CA GLY A 27 -62.34 -100.96 2.76
C GLY A 27 -63.77 -101.12 2.27
N ILE A 28 -64.75 -100.65 3.04
CA ILE A 28 -66.16 -100.71 2.63
C ILE A 28 -66.31 -99.96 1.27
N GLY A 29 -66.72 -100.69 0.23
CA GLY A 29 -67.06 -100.13 -1.09
C GLY A 29 -65.92 -99.96 -2.10
N THR A 30 -64.67 -100.35 -1.82
CA THR A 30 -63.56 -100.28 -2.79
C THR A 30 -62.53 -101.39 -2.62
N ASN A 31 -62.04 -101.94 -3.74
CA ASN A 31 -60.96 -102.94 -3.76
C ASN A 31 -59.56 -102.29 -3.64
N SER A 32 -59.46 -100.96 -3.40
CA SER A 32 -58.20 -100.23 -3.27
C SER A 32 -58.29 -99.15 -2.18
N PRO A 33 -58.28 -99.52 -0.89
CA PRO A 33 -58.31 -98.55 0.21
C PRO A 33 -57.00 -97.74 0.26
N ARG A 34 -57.09 -96.45 0.63
CA ARG A 34 -55.94 -95.54 0.69
C ARG A 34 -54.99 -95.78 1.87
N GLY A 35 -55.39 -96.60 2.85
CA GLY A 35 -54.63 -96.89 4.07
C GLY A 35 -55.07 -98.21 4.71
N ALA A 36 -54.25 -98.73 5.63
CA ALA A 36 -54.51 -99.98 6.36
C ALA A 36 -54.55 -99.70 7.87
N LEU A 37 -55.46 -100.37 8.60
CA LEU A 37 -55.59 -100.25 10.06
C LEU A 37 -54.65 -101.21 10.82
N ASP A 38 -54.06 -102.19 10.14
CA ASP A 38 -53.04 -103.09 10.68
C ASP A 38 -51.75 -102.94 9.86
N ILE A 39 -50.70 -102.41 10.48
CA ILE A 39 -49.44 -101.99 9.84
C ILE A 39 -48.26 -102.88 10.30
N ASN A 40 -48.52 -103.97 11.04
CA ASN A 40 -47.46 -104.79 11.64
C ASN A 40 -47.56 -106.30 11.28
N THR A 41 -47.65 -106.63 9.99
CA THR A 41 -47.41 -108.00 9.50
C THR A 41 -46.48 -108.05 8.28
N THR A 42 -45.69 -109.12 8.17
CA THR A 42 -44.48 -109.26 7.32
C THR A 42 -44.74 -109.51 5.83
N THR A 43 -45.79 -108.96 5.24
CA THR A 43 -46.08 -109.12 3.81
C THR A 43 -46.37 -107.78 3.14
N THR A 44 -45.46 -107.35 2.26
CA THR A 44 -45.56 -106.38 1.12
C THR A 44 -46.52 -105.17 1.18
N ASN A 45 -47.08 -104.81 2.34
CA ASN A 45 -48.07 -103.75 2.45
C ASN A 45 -47.34 -102.44 2.77
N THR A 46 -47.26 -101.54 1.79
CA THR A 46 -46.56 -100.24 1.89
C THR A 46 -47.49 -99.09 2.31
N HIS A 47 -48.71 -99.39 2.73
CA HIS A 47 -49.71 -98.40 3.12
C HIS A 47 -49.59 -98.08 4.62
N GLY A 48 -49.41 -96.81 4.98
CA GLY A 48 -49.38 -96.35 6.37
C GLY A 48 -50.76 -96.19 7.00
N LEU A 49 -50.77 -95.79 8.28
CA LEU A 49 -52.00 -95.34 8.95
C LEU A 49 -52.44 -94.04 8.29
N VAL A 50 -53.55 -94.08 7.56
CA VAL A 50 -54.15 -92.88 6.99
C VAL A 50 -55.29 -92.44 7.91
N LEU A 51 -55.07 -91.34 8.61
CA LEU A 51 -56.13 -90.67 9.37
C LEU A 51 -57.23 -90.17 8.42
N PRO A 52 -58.47 -89.99 8.90
CA PRO A 52 -59.49 -89.28 8.13
C PRO A 52 -58.96 -87.93 7.64
N ILE A 53 -59.03 -87.70 6.33
CA ILE A 53 -58.56 -86.46 5.69
C ILE A 53 -59.78 -85.61 5.36
N ASN A 54 -59.86 -84.41 5.94
CA ASN A 54 -60.87 -83.41 5.58
C ASN A 54 -60.18 -82.04 5.41
N SER A 55 -60.70 -81.23 4.49
CA SER A 55 -60.24 -79.85 4.29
C SER A 55 -60.74 -78.89 5.36
N ASP A 56 -61.83 -79.25 6.04
CA ASP A 56 -62.43 -78.53 7.16
C ASP A 56 -62.77 -79.55 8.26
N PRO A 57 -62.24 -79.40 9.48
CA PRO A 57 -62.50 -80.34 10.55
C PRO A 57 -63.96 -80.34 11.05
N GLU A 58 -64.71 -79.26 10.82
CA GLU A 58 -66.14 -79.19 11.20
C GLU A 58 -67.04 -80.07 10.32
N THR A 59 -66.55 -80.60 9.19
CA THR A 59 -67.33 -81.51 8.32
C THR A 59 -67.33 -82.95 8.80
N MET A 60 -66.54 -83.29 9.82
CA MET A 60 -66.58 -84.62 10.42
C MET A 60 -67.76 -84.74 11.37
N THR A 61 -68.58 -85.78 11.19
CA THR A 61 -69.73 -86.07 12.06
C THR A 61 -69.63 -87.45 12.70
N ASN A 62 -70.28 -87.63 13.83
CA ASN A 62 -70.43 -88.93 14.47
C ASN A 62 -71.39 -89.80 13.63
N PRO A 63 -70.96 -90.97 13.15
CA PRO A 63 -71.80 -91.83 12.31
C PRO A 63 -73.05 -92.38 13.00
N GLN A 64 -73.09 -92.38 14.34
CA GLN A 64 -74.20 -92.97 15.11
C GLN A 64 -75.43 -92.04 15.20
N ASP A 65 -75.22 -90.73 15.30
CA ASP A 65 -76.28 -89.74 15.55
C ASP A 65 -76.22 -88.51 14.62
N GLY A 66 -75.21 -88.43 13.75
CA GLY A 66 -74.98 -87.29 12.85
C GLY A 66 -74.47 -86.03 13.55
N GLY A 67 -74.16 -86.09 14.85
CA GLY A 67 -73.65 -84.98 15.65
C GLY A 67 -72.15 -84.72 15.47
N LYS A 68 -71.56 -83.94 16.37
CA LYS A 68 -70.11 -83.68 16.37
C LYS A 68 -69.32 -84.97 16.69
N PRO A 69 -68.05 -85.09 16.28
CA PRO A 69 -67.21 -86.25 16.61
C PRO A 69 -67.05 -86.44 18.12
N ILE A 70 -66.65 -87.63 18.55
CA ILE A 70 -66.44 -87.91 19.98
C ILE A 70 -65.04 -87.38 20.39
N PRO A 71 -64.86 -86.79 21.59
CA PRO A 71 -63.54 -86.43 22.09
C PRO A 71 -62.52 -87.58 21.98
N GLY A 72 -61.31 -87.27 21.53
CA GLY A 72 -60.29 -88.27 21.20
C GLY A 72 -60.20 -88.58 19.69
N THR A 73 -61.12 -88.08 18.87
CA THR A 73 -61.06 -88.22 17.41
C THR A 73 -59.86 -87.48 16.83
N ILE A 74 -59.09 -88.13 15.95
CA ILE A 74 -57.92 -87.53 15.28
C ILE A 74 -58.17 -87.49 13.77
N MET A 75 -57.78 -86.37 13.14
CA MET A 75 -57.85 -86.21 11.68
C MET A 75 -56.63 -85.47 11.13
N TYR A 76 -56.42 -85.59 9.82
CA TYR A 76 -55.49 -84.76 9.07
C TYR A 76 -56.25 -83.65 8.33
N ASP A 77 -55.92 -82.39 8.65
CA ASP A 77 -56.45 -81.22 7.96
C ASP A 77 -55.62 -80.99 6.69
N SER A 78 -56.18 -81.29 5.52
CA SER A 78 -55.44 -81.19 4.25
C SER A 78 -55.19 -79.75 3.80
N THR A 79 -55.92 -78.77 4.33
CA THR A 79 -55.73 -77.36 4.01
C THR A 79 -54.56 -76.78 4.81
N LYS A 80 -54.40 -77.23 6.07
CA LYS A 80 -53.30 -76.79 6.95
C LYS A 80 -52.09 -77.72 6.94
N GLY A 81 -52.22 -78.90 6.36
CA GLY A 81 -51.13 -79.88 6.25
C GLY A 81 -50.72 -80.50 7.59
N CYS A 82 -51.64 -80.64 8.55
CA CYS A 82 -51.30 -81.00 9.94
C CYS A 82 -52.35 -81.91 10.59
N ILE A 83 -51.96 -82.57 11.69
CA ILE A 83 -52.86 -83.41 12.50
C ILE A 83 -53.64 -82.52 13.49
N LYS A 84 -54.92 -82.81 13.69
CA LYS A 84 -55.78 -82.19 14.70
C LYS A 84 -56.47 -83.26 15.57
N LEU A 85 -56.67 -82.93 16.85
CA LEU A 85 -57.38 -83.73 17.85
C LEU A 85 -58.68 -83.02 18.24
N TYR A 86 -59.78 -83.76 18.27
CA TYR A 86 -61.04 -83.28 18.81
C TYR A 86 -61.04 -83.39 20.34
N LYS A 87 -61.12 -82.24 21.02
CA LYS A 87 -60.90 -82.13 22.46
C LYS A 87 -62.16 -82.50 23.27
N PRO A 88 -62.00 -82.82 24.57
CA PRO A 88 -63.11 -82.95 25.51
C PRO A 88 -64.00 -81.69 25.63
N THR A 89 -63.50 -80.53 25.20
CA THR A 89 -64.24 -79.26 25.15
C THR A 89 -65.17 -79.12 23.94
N ASN A 90 -65.32 -80.16 23.11
CA ASN A 90 -66.13 -80.17 21.89
C ASN A 90 -65.67 -79.19 20.79
N GLU A 91 -64.36 -78.99 20.71
CA GLU A 91 -63.69 -78.17 19.70
C GLU A 91 -62.45 -78.89 19.16
N TRP A 92 -62.07 -78.57 17.92
CA TRP A 92 -60.82 -79.04 17.34
C TRP A 92 -59.60 -78.32 17.91
N SER A 93 -58.48 -79.02 18.04
CA SER A 93 -57.18 -78.40 18.29
C SER A 93 -56.74 -77.53 17.11
N GLY A 94 -55.81 -76.61 17.37
CA GLY A 94 -54.93 -76.12 16.31
C GLY A 94 -54.09 -77.28 15.74
N CYS A 95 -53.20 -76.96 14.79
CA CYS A 95 -52.23 -77.95 14.33
C CYS A 95 -51.43 -78.48 15.53
N LEU A 96 -51.40 -79.80 15.70
CA LEU A 96 -50.47 -80.44 16.61
C LEU A 96 -49.09 -80.34 15.97
N LEU A 97 -48.27 -79.41 16.47
CA LEU A 97 -46.89 -79.20 16.06
C LEU A 97 -45.95 -79.97 17.00
N GLU A 98 -44.78 -80.36 16.49
CA GLU A 98 -43.69 -80.89 17.29
C GLU A 98 -43.11 -79.75 18.14
N GLU A 99 -43.29 -79.79 19.46
CA GLU A 99 -42.62 -78.88 20.38
C GLU A 99 -41.17 -79.36 20.55
N THR A 100 -40.23 -78.72 19.85
CA THR A 100 -38.80 -78.98 20.04
C THR A 100 -38.34 -78.13 21.23
N VAL A 101 -38.17 -78.76 22.39
CA VAL A 101 -37.45 -78.13 23.51
C VAL A 101 -35.98 -78.05 23.09
N LEU A 102 -35.56 -76.92 22.52
CA LEU A 102 -34.15 -76.66 22.23
C LEU A 102 -33.42 -76.35 23.56
N GLY A 103 -32.24 -76.94 23.76
CA GLY A 103 -31.38 -76.65 24.90
C GLY A 103 -30.65 -75.30 24.76
N GLU A 104 -29.62 -75.08 25.59
CA GLU A 104 -28.73 -73.92 25.43
C GLU A 104 -27.97 -74.00 24.10
N SER A 105 -27.80 -72.86 23.42
CA SER A 105 -27.01 -72.80 22.19
C SER A 105 -25.52 -72.90 22.50
N SER A 106 -24.75 -73.58 21.64
CA SER A 106 -23.28 -73.66 21.72
C SER A 106 -22.64 -73.10 20.44
N GLY A 107 -21.43 -72.58 20.51
CA GLY A 107 -20.75 -71.93 19.38
C GLY A 107 -19.50 -71.16 19.75
N SER A 108 -19.13 -70.19 18.91
CA SER A 108 -18.00 -69.28 19.16
C SER A 108 -18.36 -67.84 18.82
N LEU A 109 -17.66 -66.88 19.42
CA LEU A 109 -17.69 -65.48 18.98
C LEU A 109 -16.93 -65.34 17.64
N GLY A 110 -17.32 -64.37 16.81
CA GLY A 110 -16.63 -64.05 15.55
C GLY A 110 -15.33 -63.27 15.78
N GLY A 111 -14.30 -63.56 14.97
CA GLY A 111 -12.99 -62.91 15.00
C GLY A 111 -11.81 -63.89 15.15
N GLU A 112 -10.58 -63.40 15.00
CA GLU A 112 -9.35 -64.12 15.34
C GLU A 112 -8.73 -63.55 16.62
N GLY A 113 -8.27 -64.40 17.54
CA GLY A 113 -7.62 -63.98 18.79
C GLY A 113 -8.58 -63.50 19.88
N SER A 114 -8.20 -62.45 20.62
CA SER A 114 -8.95 -61.89 21.76
C SER A 114 -9.91 -60.74 21.40
N THR A 115 -10.03 -60.37 20.13
CA THR A 115 -10.83 -59.23 19.65
C THR A 115 -12.03 -59.69 18.83
N CYS A 116 -13.22 -59.18 19.17
CA CYS A 116 -14.44 -59.52 18.42
C CYS A 116 -14.39 -58.87 17.03
N SER A 117 -14.73 -59.61 15.98
CA SER A 117 -14.84 -59.05 14.62
C SER A 117 -15.84 -59.80 13.75
N PRO A 118 -16.74 -59.10 13.03
CA PRO A 118 -16.98 -57.65 13.06
C PRO A 118 -17.75 -57.20 14.32
N ILE A 119 -17.50 -55.95 14.75
CA ILE A 119 -18.26 -55.24 15.80
C ILE A 119 -18.75 -53.91 15.25
N ILE A 120 -20.01 -53.56 15.51
CA ILE A 120 -20.58 -52.24 15.23
C ILE A 120 -21.13 -51.66 16.53
N VAL A 121 -20.56 -50.54 16.99
CA VAL A 121 -21.05 -49.79 18.16
C VAL A 121 -21.92 -48.64 17.67
N ASN A 122 -23.18 -48.62 18.11
CA ASN A 122 -24.18 -47.61 17.76
C ASN A 122 -24.56 -46.77 18.99
N GLY A 123 -24.95 -45.52 18.74
CA GLY A 123 -25.35 -44.56 19.78
C GLY A 123 -24.20 -43.65 20.25
N SER A 124 -24.55 -42.57 20.96
CA SER A 124 -23.59 -41.68 21.61
C SER A 124 -23.49 -41.99 23.10
N TYR A 125 -22.26 -41.99 23.61
CA TYR A 125 -21.94 -42.31 24.99
C TYR A 125 -21.34 -41.07 25.62
N THR A 126 -22.03 -40.49 26.60
CA THR A 126 -21.59 -39.29 27.32
C THR A 126 -21.69 -39.56 28.82
N VAL A 127 -20.76 -39.00 29.60
CA VAL A 127 -20.80 -39.08 31.07
C VAL A 127 -22.16 -38.59 31.59
N ASP A 128 -22.64 -39.22 32.67
CA ASP A 128 -23.90 -38.94 33.38
C ASP A 128 -25.19 -39.09 32.56
N LYS A 129 -25.11 -39.49 31.29
CA LYS A 129 -26.28 -39.75 30.45
C LYS A 129 -26.59 -41.23 30.43
N ALA A 130 -27.75 -41.59 31.01
CA ALA A 130 -28.24 -42.96 30.96
C ALA A 130 -28.37 -43.45 29.51
N LEU A 131 -27.91 -44.67 29.27
CA LEU A 131 -28.05 -45.33 27.98
C LEU A 131 -29.52 -45.58 27.67
N SER A 132 -29.86 -45.54 26.38
CA SER A 132 -31.20 -45.82 25.88
C SER A 132 -31.17 -46.94 24.85
N THR A 133 -32.33 -47.33 24.32
CA THR A 133 -32.45 -48.44 23.36
C THR A 133 -31.69 -48.24 22.04
N ILE A 134 -31.18 -47.04 21.77
CA ILE A 134 -30.33 -46.75 20.58
C ILE A 134 -28.84 -47.03 20.83
N ASN A 135 -28.43 -47.22 22.09
CA ASN A 135 -27.05 -47.55 22.47
C ASN A 135 -26.87 -49.06 22.37
N THR A 136 -26.45 -49.54 21.21
CA THR A 136 -26.36 -50.98 20.91
C THR A 136 -25.00 -51.37 20.37
N VAL A 137 -24.67 -52.66 20.49
CA VAL A 137 -23.47 -53.26 19.91
C VAL A 137 -23.87 -54.50 19.13
N GLU A 138 -23.54 -54.56 17.85
CA GLU A 138 -23.76 -55.76 17.04
C GLU A 138 -22.53 -56.66 17.09
N VAL A 139 -22.72 -57.91 17.52
CA VAL A 139 -21.69 -58.94 17.68
C VAL A 139 -22.00 -60.12 16.77
N GLN A 140 -21.00 -60.59 16.02
CA GLN A 140 -21.13 -61.81 15.24
C GLN A 140 -20.85 -63.06 16.09
N VAL A 141 -21.67 -64.10 15.94
CA VAL A 141 -21.49 -65.41 16.58
C VAL A 141 -21.61 -66.53 15.56
N ASN A 142 -20.84 -67.61 15.73
CA ASN A 142 -20.89 -68.82 14.91
C ASN A 142 -21.52 -69.96 15.72
N VAL A 143 -22.77 -70.28 15.42
CA VAL A 143 -23.59 -71.24 16.18
C VAL A 143 -23.35 -72.65 15.67
N THR A 144 -22.98 -73.55 16.59
CA THR A 144 -22.74 -74.98 16.33
C THR A 144 -23.88 -75.86 16.83
N THR A 145 -24.60 -75.44 17.86
CA THR A 145 -25.84 -76.07 18.35
C THR A 145 -26.95 -75.02 18.46
N PRO A 146 -28.08 -75.16 17.71
CA PRO A 146 -29.26 -74.31 17.87
C PRO A 146 -29.81 -74.38 19.29
N GLY A 147 -30.28 -73.26 19.84
CA GLY A 147 -30.70 -73.19 21.24
C GLY A 147 -31.00 -71.78 21.72
N THR A 148 -31.39 -71.64 22.98
CA THR A 148 -31.49 -70.34 23.64
C THR A 148 -30.09 -69.79 23.93
N TYR A 149 -29.88 -68.50 23.74
CA TYR A 149 -28.63 -67.82 24.08
C TYR A 149 -28.87 -66.66 25.03
N THR A 150 -27.88 -66.41 25.87
CA THR A 150 -27.71 -65.17 26.63
C THR A 150 -26.28 -64.74 26.43
N ILE A 151 -26.08 -63.57 25.83
CA ILE A 151 -24.76 -62.97 25.59
C ILE A 151 -24.69 -61.70 26.40
N THR A 152 -23.66 -61.58 27.23
CA THR A 152 -23.43 -60.44 28.11
C THR A 152 -22.01 -59.93 27.99
N THR A 153 -21.81 -58.67 28.38
CA THR A 153 -20.48 -58.13 28.66
C THR A 153 -20.22 -58.04 30.16
N ASN A 154 -18.96 -57.80 30.54
CA ASN A 154 -18.67 -57.24 31.86
C ASN A 154 -19.26 -55.82 31.99
N GLU A 155 -19.40 -55.34 33.22
CA GLU A 155 -19.70 -53.94 33.52
C GLU A 155 -18.40 -53.13 33.51
N VAL A 156 -18.39 -52.02 32.76
CA VAL A 156 -17.27 -51.07 32.70
C VAL A 156 -17.85 -49.69 32.83
N ASN A 157 -17.26 -48.86 33.69
CA ASN A 157 -17.61 -47.45 33.80
C ASN A 157 -19.12 -47.19 34.08
N GLY A 158 -19.81 -48.12 34.76
CA GLY A 158 -21.22 -47.98 35.16
C GLY A 158 -22.26 -48.41 34.12
N TYR A 159 -21.85 -49.08 33.03
CA TYR A 159 -22.75 -49.64 32.03
C TYR A 159 -22.26 -51.00 31.48
N SER A 160 -23.17 -51.73 30.84
CA SER A 160 -22.90 -53.04 30.23
C SER A 160 -23.85 -53.29 29.06
N PHE A 161 -23.57 -54.32 28.25
CA PHE A 161 -24.40 -54.73 27.11
C PHE A 161 -24.87 -56.17 27.27
N SER A 162 -26.13 -56.44 26.92
CA SER A 162 -26.69 -57.80 26.94
C SER A 162 -27.68 -58.04 25.81
N GLY A 163 -27.80 -59.30 25.37
CA GLY A 163 -28.80 -59.77 24.43
C GLY A 163 -29.20 -61.21 24.73
N GLU A 164 -30.48 -61.52 24.58
CA GLU A 164 -31.05 -62.85 24.74
C GLU A 164 -31.95 -63.22 23.57
N GLY A 165 -32.06 -64.51 23.25
CA GLY A 165 -32.89 -64.98 22.15
C GLY A 165 -32.70 -66.46 21.85
N THR A 166 -33.07 -66.87 20.64
CA THR A 166 -32.93 -68.25 20.18
C THR A 166 -32.28 -68.31 18.80
N PHE A 167 -31.34 -69.23 18.62
CA PHE A 167 -30.83 -69.59 17.30
C PHE A 167 -31.60 -70.79 16.78
N GLY A 168 -32.34 -70.62 15.68
CA GLY A 168 -33.11 -71.69 15.04
C GLY A 168 -32.31 -72.55 14.06
N SER A 169 -31.03 -72.22 13.80
CA SER A 169 -30.16 -72.94 12.86
C SER A 169 -28.69 -72.72 13.17
N ILE A 170 -27.84 -73.66 12.71
CA ILE A 170 -26.38 -73.54 12.73
C ILE A 170 -25.90 -72.45 11.76
N GLY A 171 -24.72 -71.90 12.00
CA GLY A 171 -24.08 -70.92 11.11
C GLY A 171 -23.80 -69.58 11.79
N THR A 172 -23.39 -68.60 10.99
CA THR A 172 -23.05 -67.26 11.45
C THR A 172 -24.31 -66.41 11.63
N HIS A 173 -24.48 -65.83 12.82
CA HIS A 173 -25.57 -64.92 13.16
C HIS A 173 -25.01 -63.60 13.70
N THR A 174 -25.77 -62.52 13.55
CA THR A 174 -25.48 -61.23 14.19
C THR A 174 -26.45 -61.03 15.34
N VAL A 175 -25.92 -60.73 16.52
CA VAL A 175 -26.69 -60.45 17.73
C VAL A 175 -26.52 -58.99 18.12
N THR A 176 -27.62 -58.29 18.31
CA THR A 176 -27.62 -56.92 18.85
C THR A 176 -27.69 -56.98 20.38
N LEU A 177 -26.64 -56.52 21.03
CA LEU A 177 -26.60 -56.31 22.48
C LEU A 177 -27.08 -54.90 22.79
N ILE A 178 -27.99 -54.76 23.75
CA ILE A 178 -28.54 -53.47 24.18
C ILE A 178 -27.77 -52.99 25.42
N GLY A 179 -27.30 -51.75 25.37
CA GLY A 179 -26.58 -51.11 26.47
C GLY A 179 -27.53 -50.67 27.59
N THR A 180 -27.14 -50.90 28.84
CA THR A 180 -27.86 -50.43 30.03
C THR A 180 -26.88 -49.84 31.04
N GLY A 181 -27.31 -48.85 31.81
CA GLY A 181 -26.49 -48.14 32.80
C GLY A 181 -26.19 -46.70 32.39
N THR A 182 -25.26 -46.06 33.11
CA THR A 182 -24.88 -44.66 32.92
C THR A 182 -23.36 -44.53 33.00
N PRO A 183 -22.66 -44.10 31.94
CA PRO A 183 -21.22 -43.88 31.98
C PRO A 183 -20.83 -42.86 33.05
N THR A 184 -19.83 -43.17 33.89
CA THR A 184 -19.43 -42.31 35.03
C THR A 184 -18.16 -41.47 34.78
N ALA A 185 -17.34 -41.84 33.80
CA ALA A 185 -16.10 -41.17 33.45
C ALA A 185 -15.92 -41.10 31.93
N SER A 186 -15.27 -40.05 31.42
CA SER A 186 -14.93 -39.94 30.00
C SER A 186 -13.68 -40.75 29.68
N GLY A 187 -13.61 -41.37 28.51
CA GLY A 187 -12.47 -42.18 28.09
C GLY A 187 -12.86 -43.29 27.14
N THR A 188 -11.96 -44.25 26.95
CA THR A 188 -12.21 -45.45 26.16
C THR A 188 -12.43 -46.62 27.10
N ASP A 189 -13.64 -47.19 27.06
CA ASP A 189 -14.04 -48.35 27.83
C ASP A 189 -13.89 -49.62 27.01
N SER A 190 -13.23 -50.64 27.55
CA SER A 190 -13.01 -51.94 26.89
C SER A 190 -13.92 -53.01 27.50
N PHE A 191 -14.91 -53.46 26.72
CA PHE A 191 -15.87 -54.49 27.10
C PHE A 191 -15.41 -55.87 26.64
N THR A 192 -15.69 -56.89 27.45
CA THR A 192 -15.46 -58.31 27.18
C THR A 192 -16.81 -59.01 27.00
N VAL A 193 -17.08 -59.50 25.79
CA VAL A 193 -18.29 -60.29 25.46
C VAL A 193 -18.06 -61.75 25.83
N THR A 194 -19.06 -62.42 26.40
CA THR A 194 -19.01 -63.86 26.71
C THR A 194 -20.14 -64.62 26.00
N TYR A 195 -19.79 -65.72 25.32
CA TYR A 195 -20.73 -66.66 24.69
C TYR A 195 -20.14 -68.08 24.70
N ASP A 196 -20.89 -69.06 25.23
CA ASP A 196 -20.50 -70.48 25.31
C ASP A 196 -19.07 -70.70 25.87
N GLY A 197 -18.71 -69.95 26.92
CA GLY A 197 -17.39 -69.99 27.56
C GLY A 197 -16.26 -69.31 26.78
N GLY A 198 -16.48 -68.90 25.53
CA GLY A 198 -15.57 -68.07 24.75
C GLY A 198 -15.70 -66.58 25.08
N THR A 199 -14.60 -65.83 24.94
CA THR A 199 -14.56 -64.38 25.21
C THR A 199 -13.83 -63.60 24.14
N CYS A 200 -14.28 -62.39 23.83
CA CYS A 200 -13.55 -61.42 23.00
C CYS A 200 -13.86 -59.98 23.44
N THR A 201 -13.05 -59.00 23.04
CA THR A 201 -13.18 -57.60 23.48
C THR A 201 -13.56 -56.60 22.38
N PHE A 202 -14.20 -55.49 22.75
CA PHE A 202 -14.42 -54.29 21.91
C PHE A 202 -14.37 -52.99 22.74
N ASN A 203 -14.16 -51.85 22.09
CA ASN A 203 -14.04 -50.55 22.75
C ASN A 203 -15.25 -49.64 22.47
N VAL A 204 -15.65 -48.85 23.48
CA VAL A 204 -16.63 -47.76 23.39
C VAL A 204 -15.98 -46.46 23.88
N ASN A 205 -16.10 -45.37 23.12
CA ASN A 205 -15.58 -44.07 23.52
C ASN A 205 -16.69 -43.24 24.19
N VAL A 206 -16.47 -42.86 25.45
CA VAL A 206 -17.36 -42.01 26.25
C VAL A 206 -16.84 -40.56 26.25
N ALA A 207 -17.64 -39.64 25.73
CA ALA A 207 -17.32 -38.21 25.77
C ALA A 207 -17.67 -37.60 27.15
N ALA A 208 -16.93 -36.56 27.56
CA ALA A 208 -17.24 -35.80 28.78
C ALA A 208 -18.60 -35.10 28.66
N SER A 209 -19.28 -34.90 29.80
CA SER A 209 -20.51 -34.09 29.87
C SER A 209 -20.21 -32.66 29.44
N SER A 210 -21.01 -32.10 28.53
CA SER A 210 -20.94 -30.67 28.19
C SER A 210 -21.45 -29.84 29.36
N SER A 211 -20.76 -28.73 29.65
CA SER A 211 -21.30 -27.73 30.56
C SER A 211 -22.51 -27.04 29.93
N THR A 212 -23.37 -26.43 30.76
CA THR A 212 -24.43 -25.53 30.29
C THR A 212 -24.33 -24.20 31.00
N GLY A 213 -24.74 -23.11 30.35
CA GLY A 213 -24.65 -21.77 30.93
C GLY A 213 -25.15 -20.66 30.03
N SER A 214 -25.01 -19.42 30.48
CA SER A 214 -25.40 -18.22 29.72
C SER A 214 -24.19 -17.30 29.49
N LEU A 215 -24.03 -16.85 28.24
CA LEU A 215 -23.09 -15.82 27.85
C LEU A 215 -23.68 -14.39 27.94
N GLN A 216 -25.00 -14.23 28.04
CA GLN A 216 -25.65 -12.93 27.78
C GLN A 216 -25.72 -12.00 29.00
N GLY A 217 -25.41 -10.73 28.76
CA GLY A 217 -25.81 -9.56 29.56
C GLY A 217 -26.93 -8.76 28.86
N ALA A 218 -27.55 -7.82 29.57
CA ALA A 218 -28.68 -7.04 29.04
C ALA A 218 -28.21 -5.77 28.27
N PRO A 219 -28.68 -5.51 27.02
CA PRO A 219 -29.14 -6.44 26.00
C PRO A 219 -28.03 -6.76 24.96
N GLY A 220 -27.74 -8.04 24.73
CA GLY A 220 -26.96 -8.54 23.57
C GLY A 220 -25.43 -8.56 23.73
N ALA A 221 -24.87 -7.76 24.64
CA ALA A 221 -23.45 -7.82 25.01
C ALA A 221 -23.17 -9.08 25.84
N CYS A 222 -21.93 -9.57 25.80
CA CYS A 222 -21.53 -10.65 26.67
C CYS A 222 -21.56 -10.21 28.15
N LEU A 223 -21.94 -11.13 29.02
CA LEU A 223 -21.79 -10.98 30.46
C LEU A 223 -20.30 -10.74 30.73
N GLY A 224 -19.93 -9.52 31.14
CA GLY A 224 -18.55 -9.11 31.44
C GLY A 224 -17.52 -9.52 30.38
N SER A 225 -17.30 -8.69 29.35
CA SER A 225 -16.23 -8.87 28.37
C SER A 225 -15.13 -7.82 28.49
N SER A 226 -13.90 -8.20 28.15
CA SER A 226 -12.79 -7.26 27.98
C SER A 226 -11.82 -7.73 26.89
N VAL A 227 -11.29 -6.79 26.14
CA VAL A 227 -10.32 -7.03 25.06
C VAL A 227 -8.94 -6.63 25.54
N GLN A 228 -7.96 -7.51 25.37
CA GLN A 228 -6.56 -7.26 25.70
C GLN A 228 -5.70 -7.25 24.43
N GLY A 229 -4.67 -6.39 24.43
CA GLY A 229 -3.73 -6.21 23.32
C GLY A 229 -4.11 -5.04 22.42
N THR A 230 -3.15 -4.59 21.61
CA THR A 230 -3.36 -3.62 20.54
C THR A 230 -3.51 -4.38 19.23
N TYR A 231 -4.51 -4.03 18.44
CA TYR A 231 -4.79 -4.63 17.15
C TYR A 231 -4.48 -3.60 16.08
N THR A 232 -3.61 -3.95 15.13
CA THR A 232 -3.13 -3.02 14.11
C THR A 232 -3.31 -3.65 12.73
N ALA A 233 -3.88 -2.90 11.80
CA ALA A 233 -4.07 -3.38 10.44
C ALA A 233 -2.74 -3.83 9.81
N SER A 234 -2.78 -4.91 9.03
CA SER A 234 -1.63 -5.57 8.41
C SER A 234 -0.56 -6.09 9.38
N THR A 235 -0.84 -6.15 10.68
CA THR A 235 0.08 -6.72 11.69
C THR A 235 -0.48 -8.02 12.25
N ALA A 236 0.31 -9.10 12.21
CA ALA A 236 -0.13 -10.39 12.74
C ALA A 236 -0.39 -10.32 14.25
N LEU A 237 -1.43 -11.02 14.71
CA LEU A 237 -1.74 -11.11 16.13
C LEU A 237 -0.59 -11.81 16.89
N VAL A 238 -0.36 -11.35 18.12
CA VAL A 238 0.59 -11.95 19.06
C VAL A 238 -0.16 -12.60 20.22
N SER A 239 0.53 -13.38 21.06
CA SER A 239 -0.09 -14.12 22.17
C SER A 239 -0.82 -13.23 23.20
N GLY A 240 -0.50 -11.94 23.27
CA GLY A 240 -1.17 -10.97 24.13
C GLY A 240 -2.49 -10.41 23.58
N ASN A 241 -2.87 -10.76 22.35
CA ASN A 241 -4.17 -10.43 21.77
C ASN A 241 -5.20 -11.49 22.21
N THR A 242 -6.03 -11.17 23.20
CA THR A 242 -7.03 -12.09 23.76
C THR A 242 -8.34 -11.38 24.08
N ILE A 243 -9.43 -12.14 24.18
CA ILE A 243 -10.73 -11.67 24.68
C ILE A 243 -11.07 -12.44 25.96
N SER A 244 -11.36 -11.74 27.06
CA SER A 244 -11.95 -12.38 28.25
C SER A 244 -13.45 -12.24 28.21
N VAL A 245 -14.18 -13.33 28.46
CA VAL A 245 -15.65 -13.37 28.53
C VAL A 245 -16.09 -14.06 29.81
N THR A 246 -17.19 -13.60 30.40
CA THR A 246 -17.76 -14.23 31.59
C THR A 246 -18.93 -15.12 31.21
N VAL A 247 -18.94 -16.34 31.74
CA VAL A 247 -20.01 -17.33 31.57
C VAL A 247 -20.69 -17.56 32.90
N ASN A 248 -22.02 -17.46 32.97
CA ASN A 248 -22.77 -17.94 34.12
C ASN A 248 -23.05 -19.44 33.95
N VAL A 249 -22.25 -20.28 34.59
CA VAL A 249 -22.27 -21.75 34.44
C VAL A 249 -23.40 -22.34 35.29
N LEU A 250 -24.32 -23.06 34.63
CA LEU A 250 -25.46 -23.73 35.26
C LEU A 250 -25.14 -25.20 35.58
N THR A 251 -24.45 -25.90 34.67
CA THR A 251 -23.94 -27.25 34.91
C THR A 251 -22.46 -27.33 34.58
N THR A 252 -21.69 -27.99 35.44
CA THR A 252 -20.26 -28.28 35.22
C THR A 252 -20.08 -29.23 34.05
N GLY A 253 -18.93 -29.20 33.40
CA GLY A 253 -18.63 -30.02 32.22
C GLY A 253 -17.61 -29.39 31.29
N ALA A 254 -17.34 -30.04 30.18
CA ALA A 254 -16.50 -29.53 29.11
C ALA A 254 -17.19 -28.38 28.36
N TYR A 255 -16.44 -27.34 28.01
CA TYR A 255 -16.90 -26.22 27.20
C TYR A 255 -16.02 -26.04 25.97
N ASN A 256 -16.62 -25.53 24.91
CA ASN A 256 -15.94 -24.92 23.78
C ASN A 256 -16.58 -23.55 23.49
N ILE A 257 -15.76 -22.50 23.55
CA ILE A 257 -16.18 -21.13 23.27
C ILE A 257 -15.32 -20.61 22.12
N SER A 258 -15.96 -20.06 21.10
CA SER A 258 -15.27 -19.55 19.91
C SER A 258 -15.96 -18.30 19.36
N THR A 259 -15.22 -17.51 18.59
CA THR A 259 -15.79 -16.44 17.78
C THR A 259 -15.99 -16.88 16.32
N ASP A 260 -16.76 -16.11 15.57
CA ASP A 260 -16.62 -16.06 14.12
C ASP A 260 -15.24 -15.49 13.69
N THR A 261 -14.92 -15.59 12.40
CA THR A 261 -13.74 -14.94 11.82
C THR A 261 -14.16 -13.61 11.24
N VAL A 262 -13.66 -12.53 11.83
CA VAL A 262 -13.89 -11.15 11.39
C VAL A 262 -12.55 -10.54 11.02
N ASN A 263 -12.50 -9.84 9.89
CA ASN A 263 -11.29 -9.14 9.44
C ASN A 263 -10.01 -10.01 9.38
N GLY A 264 -10.15 -11.33 9.20
CA GLY A 264 -9.03 -12.27 9.03
C GLY A 264 -8.45 -12.87 10.31
N TYR A 265 -9.09 -12.71 11.47
CA TYR A 265 -8.68 -13.35 12.73
C TYR A 265 -9.89 -13.83 13.55
N SER A 266 -9.65 -14.68 14.55
CA SER A 266 -10.69 -15.23 15.44
C SER A 266 -10.08 -15.64 16.79
N PHE A 267 -10.95 -15.97 17.76
CA PHE A 267 -10.55 -16.39 19.10
C PHE A 267 -11.26 -17.67 19.52
N SER A 268 -10.62 -18.49 20.35
CA SER A 268 -11.25 -19.66 20.94
C SER A 268 -10.65 -20.06 22.30
N ALA A 269 -11.43 -20.81 23.08
CA ALA A 269 -10.98 -21.52 24.26
C ALA A 269 -11.80 -22.80 24.45
N SER A 270 -11.16 -23.86 24.93
CA SER A 270 -11.82 -25.07 25.39
C SER A 270 -11.25 -25.49 26.74
N GLY A 271 -12.06 -26.20 27.52
CA GLY A 271 -11.68 -26.62 28.86
C GLY A 271 -12.84 -27.25 29.61
N THR A 272 -12.78 -27.24 30.93
CA THR A 272 -13.84 -27.77 31.81
C THR A 272 -14.19 -26.77 32.91
N PHE A 273 -15.47 -26.55 33.16
CA PHE A 273 -15.92 -25.85 34.36
C PHE A 273 -16.05 -26.83 35.53
N GLY A 274 -15.26 -26.62 36.58
CA GLY A 274 -15.27 -27.45 37.80
C GLY A 274 -16.30 -27.02 38.85
N SER A 275 -16.95 -25.87 38.68
CA SER A 275 -18.01 -25.38 39.56
C SER A 275 -19.03 -24.53 38.80
N THR A 276 -20.25 -24.43 39.33
CA THR A 276 -21.31 -23.55 38.83
C THR A 276 -21.07 -22.09 39.25
N GLY A 277 -21.86 -21.18 38.67
CA GLY A 277 -21.76 -19.73 38.90
C GLY A 277 -20.93 -19.00 37.84
N THR A 278 -20.65 -17.74 38.11
CA THR A 278 -19.92 -16.84 37.21
C THR A 278 -18.45 -17.24 37.10
N GLN A 279 -18.00 -17.60 35.90
CA GLN A 279 -16.62 -17.97 35.59
C GLN A 279 -16.09 -17.13 34.42
N THR A 280 -14.85 -16.67 34.51
CA THR A 280 -14.20 -15.94 33.41
C THR A 280 -13.35 -16.88 32.58
N VAL A 281 -13.50 -16.81 31.26
CA VAL A 281 -12.74 -17.57 30.27
C VAL A 281 -11.95 -16.62 29.38
N VAL A 282 -10.66 -16.89 29.20
CA VAL A 282 -9.80 -16.16 28.28
C VAL A 282 -9.76 -16.89 26.94
N LEU A 283 -10.29 -16.26 25.90
CA LEU A 283 -10.23 -16.72 24.53
C LEU A 283 -8.89 -16.29 23.92
N ASN A 284 -8.08 -17.28 23.56
CA ASN A 284 -6.80 -17.05 22.89
C ASN A 284 -7.04 -16.79 21.40
N ASN A 285 -6.21 -15.97 20.76
CA ASN A 285 -6.30 -15.79 19.32
C ASN A 285 -5.89 -17.07 18.58
N ASN A 286 -6.57 -17.34 17.47
CA ASN A 286 -6.28 -18.47 16.59
C ASN A 286 -5.27 -18.10 15.49
N GLY A 287 -4.46 -17.06 15.72
CA GLY A 287 -3.67 -16.39 14.68
C GLY A 287 -4.52 -15.50 13.76
N GLY A 288 -3.88 -14.95 12.73
CA GLY A 288 -4.49 -14.05 11.75
C GLY A 288 -3.81 -12.69 11.66
N THR A 289 -4.23 -11.88 10.70
CA THR A 289 -3.73 -10.53 10.45
C THR A 289 -4.91 -9.64 10.06
N PRO A 290 -5.26 -8.61 10.85
CA PRO A 290 -6.36 -7.71 10.53
C PRO A 290 -6.11 -7.03 9.18
N SER A 291 -7.07 -7.08 8.26
CA SER A 291 -6.89 -6.54 6.90
C SER A 291 -7.09 -5.03 6.84
N SER A 292 -8.02 -4.49 7.61
CA SER A 292 -8.34 -3.06 7.67
C SER A 292 -8.48 -2.56 9.11
N SER A 293 -8.24 -1.26 9.32
CA SER A 293 -8.59 -0.57 10.56
C SER A 293 -10.10 -0.36 10.68
N GLY A 294 -10.60 -0.20 11.90
CA GLY A 294 -12.02 -0.09 12.20
C GLY A 294 -12.42 -0.81 13.49
N THR A 295 -13.72 -1.00 13.67
CA THR A 295 -14.27 -1.79 14.78
C THR A 295 -14.76 -3.12 14.24
N ASP A 296 -14.13 -4.20 14.70
CA ASP A 296 -14.53 -5.57 14.38
C ASP A 296 -15.51 -6.07 15.45
N ASN A 297 -16.73 -6.40 15.05
CA ASN A 297 -17.75 -6.96 15.95
C ASN A 297 -17.72 -8.50 15.87
N PHE A 298 -17.20 -9.15 16.89
CA PHE A 298 -17.12 -10.61 16.98
C PHE A 298 -18.36 -11.20 17.63
N THR A 299 -18.89 -12.27 17.06
CA THR A 299 -19.96 -13.08 17.65
C THR A 299 -19.37 -14.24 18.44
N ILE A 300 -19.56 -14.25 19.76
CA ILE A 300 -19.11 -15.33 20.65
C ILE A 300 -20.19 -16.42 20.74
N THR A 301 -19.77 -17.65 20.44
CA THR A 301 -20.56 -18.88 20.53
C THR A 301 -20.02 -19.78 21.63
N TYR A 302 -20.93 -20.32 22.45
CA TYR A 302 -20.63 -21.32 23.47
C TYR A 302 -21.50 -22.56 23.20
N ASP A 303 -20.87 -23.72 23.05
CA ASP A 303 -21.53 -25.00 22.73
C ASP A 303 -22.58 -25.43 23.77
N GLY A 304 -22.39 -25.05 25.03
CA GLY A 304 -23.31 -25.28 26.15
C GLY A 304 -24.33 -24.15 26.41
N ALA A 305 -24.47 -23.18 25.51
CA ALA A 305 -25.27 -21.99 25.78
C ALA A 305 -26.77 -22.30 25.85
N THR A 306 -27.42 -21.92 26.96
CA THR A 306 -28.88 -22.02 27.14
C THR A 306 -29.62 -20.76 26.68
N THR A 307 -28.89 -19.67 26.52
CA THR A 307 -29.28 -18.41 25.87
C THR A 307 -28.37 -18.20 24.66
N GLY A 308 -28.81 -17.47 23.63
CA GLY A 308 -28.09 -17.37 22.36
C GLY A 308 -26.66 -16.79 22.44
N THR A 309 -26.08 -16.48 21.29
CA THR A 309 -24.75 -15.85 21.20
C THR A 309 -24.73 -14.43 21.81
N CYS A 310 -23.54 -13.88 22.01
CA CYS A 310 -23.31 -12.49 22.40
C CYS A 310 -22.20 -11.87 21.53
N SER A 311 -22.01 -10.55 21.57
CA SER A 311 -20.95 -9.89 20.79
C SER A 311 -19.95 -9.05 21.60
N VAL A 312 -18.75 -8.88 21.03
CA VAL A 312 -17.65 -8.06 21.56
C VAL A 312 -17.02 -7.26 20.41
N ASP A 313 -16.82 -5.97 20.65
CA ASP A 313 -16.11 -5.08 19.73
C ASP A 313 -14.60 -5.08 20.00
N VAL A 314 -13.80 -5.27 18.95
CA VAL A 314 -12.35 -5.11 18.94
C VAL A 314 -11.98 -3.94 18.03
N THR A 315 -11.31 -2.93 18.56
CA THR A 315 -10.84 -1.77 17.77
C THR A 315 -9.48 -2.06 17.15
N VAL A 316 -9.41 -2.04 15.82
CA VAL A 316 -8.19 -2.14 15.02
C VAL A 316 -7.75 -0.75 14.58
N VAL A 317 -6.52 -0.36 14.91
CA VAL A 317 -5.94 0.94 14.53
C VAL A 317 -5.08 0.81 13.27
N ASP A 318 -4.88 1.92 12.56
CA ASP A 318 -3.90 1.98 11.48
C ASP A 318 -2.46 1.81 12.03
N PRO A 319 -1.54 1.20 11.26
CA PRO A 319 -0.14 1.17 11.64
C PRO A 319 0.45 2.57 11.73
N VAL A 320 1.29 2.82 12.73
CA VAL A 320 2.05 4.07 12.82
C VAL A 320 3.11 4.08 11.72
N ALA A 321 3.31 5.23 11.06
CA ALA A 321 4.33 5.38 10.04
C ALA A 321 5.72 5.02 10.57
N THR A 322 6.45 4.19 9.83
CA THR A 322 7.88 3.95 10.00
C THR A 322 8.57 4.03 8.65
N ILE A 323 9.81 4.52 8.61
CA ILE A 323 10.64 4.59 7.41
C ILE A 323 12.08 4.15 7.73
N ASP A 324 12.82 3.69 6.73
CA ASP A 324 14.24 3.32 6.88
C ASP A 324 15.14 4.56 6.85
N THR A 325 14.89 5.47 5.89
CA THR A 325 15.66 6.69 5.71
C THR A 325 14.78 7.88 5.33
N LEU A 326 15.19 9.08 5.76
CA LEU A 326 14.63 10.37 5.34
C LEU A 326 15.77 11.20 4.76
N ASN A 327 15.72 11.52 3.46
CA ASN A 327 16.84 12.09 2.73
C ASN A 327 16.64 13.58 2.43
N CYS A 328 16.93 14.42 3.44
CA CYS A 328 16.90 15.88 3.29
C CYS A 328 17.93 16.41 2.27
N GLY A 329 19.05 15.72 2.05
CA GLY A 329 20.08 16.14 1.08
C GLY A 329 19.64 16.05 -0.39
N SER A 330 18.56 15.33 -0.66
CA SER A 330 17.91 15.26 -1.99
C SER A 330 16.53 15.92 -1.98
N ALA A 331 16.24 16.77 -0.98
CA ALA A 331 14.99 17.52 -0.94
C ALA A 331 14.93 18.50 -2.12
N VAL A 332 13.77 18.60 -2.75
CA VAL A 332 13.49 19.54 -3.84
C VAL A 332 12.62 20.67 -3.31
N VAL A 333 13.12 21.89 -3.40
CA VAL A 333 12.38 23.11 -3.04
C VAL A 333 11.74 23.70 -4.30
N THR A 334 10.45 23.99 -4.25
CA THR A 334 9.71 24.67 -5.32
C THR A 334 9.26 26.04 -4.84
N GLY A 335 9.44 27.07 -5.67
CA GLY A 335 9.17 28.46 -5.33
C GLY A 335 10.38 29.19 -4.74
N SER A 336 10.22 30.47 -4.42
CA SER A 336 11.27 31.31 -3.83
C SER A 336 10.73 32.12 -2.67
N LEU A 337 11.61 32.47 -1.73
CA LEU A 337 11.26 33.25 -0.55
C LEU A 337 12.05 34.57 -0.53
N GLU A 338 11.38 35.62 -0.06
CA GLU A 338 11.96 36.95 0.11
C GLU A 338 11.53 37.52 1.46
N GLN A 339 12.48 38.13 2.17
CA GLN A 339 12.26 38.80 3.44
C GLN A 339 11.09 39.80 3.35
N GLY A 340 10.16 39.74 4.30
CA GLY A 340 9.02 40.64 4.39
C GLY A 340 7.87 40.30 3.43
N THR A 341 8.04 39.35 2.52
CA THR A 341 7.01 38.92 1.57
C THR A 341 6.41 37.58 2.01
N ALA A 342 5.08 37.48 2.06
CA ALA A 342 4.41 36.24 2.44
C ALA A 342 4.71 35.11 1.42
N ALA A 343 5.05 33.92 1.93
CA ALA A 343 5.28 32.74 1.12
C ALA A 343 4.01 32.35 0.34
N SER A 344 4.14 32.18 -0.97
CA SER A 344 3.04 31.83 -1.86
C SER A 344 3.47 30.73 -2.83
N GLY A 345 2.79 29.57 -2.78
CA GLY A 345 3.09 28.42 -3.63
C GLY A 345 4.44 27.75 -3.36
N VAL A 346 5.08 28.02 -2.22
CA VAL A 346 6.38 27.45 -1.86
C VAL A 346 6.18 26.09 -1.18
N SER A 347 6.96 25.08 -1.59
CA SER A 347 6.91 23.73 -1.00
C SER A 347 8.24 23.02 -1.01
N ILE A 348 8.38 22.00 -0.16
CA ILE A 348 9.54 21.12 -0.05
C ILE A 348 9.07 19.68 -0.27
N SER A 349 9.72 18.95 -1.17
CA SER A 349 9.51 17.51 -1.37
C SER A 349 10.73 16.73 -0.89
N ILE A 350 10.57 15.92 0.15
CA ILE A 350 11.67 15.17 0.80
C ILE A 350 11.51 13.68 0.51
N PRO A 351 12.45 13.04 -0.20
CA PRO A 351 12.40 11.60 -0.44
C PRO A 351 12.67 10.78 0.83
N TYR A 352 11.94 9.68 0.98
CA TYR A 352 12.17 8.65 2.00
C TYR A 352 12.13 7.24 1.39
N SER A 353 12.68 6.26 2.11
CA SER A 353 12.65 4.84 1.74
C SER A 353 12.13 3.96 2.88
N GLY A 354 11.67 2.76 2.55
CA GLY A 354 11.24 1.76 3.53
C GLY A 354 9.97 2.10 4.30
N GLY A 355 9.07 2.91 3.71
CA GLY A 355 7.78 3.22 4.30
C GLY A 355 6.90 1.98 4.48
N ASN A 356 6.16 1.91 5.58
CA ASN A 356 5.33 0.77 5.95
C ASN A 356 3.83 0.93 5.65
N GLY A 357 3.41 1.95 4.89
CA GLY A 357 1.99 2.26 4.69
C GLY A 357 1.33 3.02 5.86
N GLY A 358 2.04 3.22 6.97
CA GLY A 358 1.49 3.73 8.21
C GLY A 358 1.18 5.23 8.21
N VAL A 359 0.36 5.64 9.19
CA VAL A 359 -0.12 7.01 9.37
C VAL A 359 0.91 7.86 10.11
N TYR A 360 1.14 9.08 9.64
CA TYR A 360 1.86 10.13 10.35
C TYR A 360 0.91 11.28 10.71
N SER A 361 1.08 11.87 11.90
CA SER A 361 0.30 13.03 12.35
C SER A 361 0.62 14.29 11.55
N ALA A 362 -0.29 15.27 11.56
CA ALA A 362 -0.03 16.56 10.95
C ALA A 362 1.30 17.18 11.41
N ILE A 363 2.09 17.66 10.45
CA ILE A 363 3.41 18.25 10.65
C ILE A 363 3.25 19.77 10.63
N ASN A 364 3.83 20.45 11.64
CA ASN A 364 3.88 21.91 11.72
C ASN A 364 5.22 22.31 12.35
N ILE A 365 6.16 22.78 11.52
CA ILE A 365 7.54 23.06 11.93
C ILE A 365 7.84 24.53 11.64
N SER A 366 8.15 25.30 12.67
CA SER A 366 8.62 26.68 12.52
C SER A 366 10.08 26.71 12.08
N SER A 367 10.44 27.66 11.22
CA SER A 367 11.83 27.83 10.79
C SER A 367 12.75 28.36 11.91
N THR A 368 14.00 27.89 11.91
CA THR A 368 15.12 28.49 12.64
C THR A 368 16.08 29.20 11.66
N GLY A 369 16.91 30.12 12.14
CA GLY A 369 17.69 31.02 11.27
C GLY A 369 16.79 32.15 10.77
N ALA A 370 16.49 32.20 9.47
CA ALA A 370 15.46 33.08 8.92
C ALA A 370 14.07 32.67 9.44
N SER A 371 13.62 33.35 10.49
CA SER A 371 12.37 33.06 11.21
C SER A 371 11.12 33.63 10.53
N GLY A 372 9.94 33.13 10.89
CA GLY A 372 8.64 33.62 10.39
C GLY A 372 7.98 32.72 9.35
N LEU A 373 8.58 31.57 9.05
CA LEU A 373 8.05 30.56 8.13
C LEU A 373 7.62 29.31 8.90
N THR A 374 6.62 28.63 8.36
CA THR A 374 6.14 27.33 8.86
C THR A 374 6.07 26.35 7.70
N ALA A 375 6.75 25.20 7.86
CA ALA A 375 6.60 24.04 6.99
C ALA A 375 5.54 23.11 7.56
N SER A 376 4.52 22.78 6.76
CA SER A 376 3.39 21.98 7.22
C SER A 376 2.91 20.93 6.24
N ALA A 377 2.33 19.86 6.79
CA ALA A 377 1.58 18.86 6.05
C ALA A 377 0.42 18.37 6.93
N SER A 378 -0.73 18.12 6.31
CA SER A 378 -1.84 17.45 6.99
C SER A 378 -1.46 16.01 7.38
N THR A 379 -2.22 15.42 8.29
CA THR A 379 -2.14 13.97 8.56
C THR A 379 -2.23 13.18 7.26
N GLY A 380 -1.39 12.17 7.10
CA GLY A 380 -1.35 11.33 5.92
C GLY A 380 -0.65 10.01 6.18
N ASN A 381 -0.35 9.26 5.11
CA ASN A 381 0.31 7.97 5.18
C ASN A 381 1.63 8.00 4.44
N VAL A 382 2.62 7.27 4.94
CA VAL A 382 3.79 6.92 4.12
C VAL A 382 3.39 5.85 3.12
N ALA A 383 3.95 5.87 1.92
CA ALA A 383 3.77 4.81 0.95
C ALA A 383 4.47 3.52 1.42
N THR A 384 4.02 2.37 0.94
CA THR A 384 4.78 1.13 1.11
C THR A 384 6.02 1.17 0.21
N GLY A 385 7.21 1.14 0.80
CA GLY A 385 8.48 1.29 0.08
C GLY A 385 8.94 2.75 -0.02
N ASN A 386 9.29 3.22 -1.22
CA ASN A 386 9.82 4.58 -1.41
C ASN A 386 8.70 5.59 -1.64
N GLY A 387 8.88 6.80 -1.14
CA GLY A 387 7.91 7.88 -1.32
C GLY A 387 8.51 9.26 -1.05
N ASN A 388 7.66 10.28 -1.10
CA ASN A 388 8.04 11.67 -0.83
C ASN A 388 7.12 12.27 0.23
N LEU A 389 7.69 13.00 1.19
CA LEU A 389 6.96 13.87 2.10
C LEU A 389 6.94 15.27 1.48
N VAL A 390 5.74 15.80 1.21
CA VAL A 390 5.56 17.15 0.68
C VAL A 390 5.11 18.08 1.81
N LEU A 391 5.90 19.12 2.07
CA LEU A 391 5.61 20.17 3.04
C LEU A 391 5.28 21.47 2.31
N ALA A 392 4.15 22.09 2.63
CA ALA A 392 3.83 23.44 2.19
C ALA A 392 4.54 24.47 3.10
N ILE A 393 5.08 25.54 2.51
CA ILE A 393 5.70 26.63 3.26
C ILE A 393 4.75 27.82 3.28
N SER A 394 4.51 28.34 4.48
CA SER A 394 3.64 29.49 4.74
C SER A 394 4.30 30.48 5.71
N GLY A 395 3.73 31.67 5.85
CA GLY A 395 4.24 32.73 6.73
C GLY A 395 5.01 33.82 5.98
N THR A 396 5.61 34.74 6.73
CA THR A 396 6.38 35.87 6.20
C THR A 396 7.73 35.90 6.90
N PRO A 397 8.85 35.67 6.18
CA PRO A 397 10.16 35.62 6.81
C PRO A 397 10.59 37.03 7.25
N THR A 398 11.12 37.13 8.46
CA THR A 398 11.50 38.41 9.09
C THR A 398 12.90 38.88 8.70
N SER A 399 13.75 37.95 8.23
CA SER A 399 15.14 38.17 7.82
C SER A 399 15.47 37.36 6.57
N GLY A 400 16.43 37.84 5.78
CA GLY A 400 17.06 37.03 4.73
C GLY A 400 18.06 36.04 5.31
N GLY A 401 18.47 35.06 4.50
CA GLY A 401 19.42 34.00 4.86
C GLY A 401 18.78 32.62 4.89
N THR A 402 19.44 31.67 5.56
CA THR A 402 19.00 30.29 5.61
C THR A 402 17.86 30.08 6.61
N ALA A 403 16.72 29.56 6.14
CA ALA A 403 15.65 29.02 6.99
C ALA A 403 15.80 27.51 7.09
N SER A 404 15.98 26.99 8.31
CA SER A 404 16.16 25.56 8.56
C SER A 404 14.93 24.96 9.24
N PHE A 405 14.54 23.76 8.82
CA PHE A 405 13.40 23.00 9.34
C PHE A 405 13.86 21.61 9.79
N LEU A 406 13.74 21.31 11.08
CA LEU A 406 13.98 19.97 11.61
C LEU A 406 12.75 19.09 11.36
N VAL A 407 12.80 18.31 10.29
CA VAL A 407 11.71 17.43 9.85
C VAL A 407 11.85 16.08 10.54
N THR A 408 10.74 15.58 11.10
CA THR A 408 10.66 14.23 11.68
C THR A 408 9.53 13.46 11.02
N LEU A 409 9.84 12.27 10.49
CA LEU A 409 8.88 11.36 9.86
C LEU A 409 9.27 9.92 10.19
N GLY A 410 8.30 9.09 10.60
CA GLY A 410 8.51 7.65 10.78
C GLY A 410 9.68 7.26 11.70
N GLY A 411 9.94 8.04 12.74
CA GLY A 411 11.04 7.83 13.70
C GLY A 411 12.42 8.29 13.22
N LYS A 412 12.52 8.92 12.04
CA LYS A 412 13.76 9.55 11.52
C LYS A 412 13.62 11.06 11.54
N SER A 413 14.75 11.74 11.70
CA SER A 413 14.82 13.20 11.65
C SER A 413 15.96 13.65 10.74
N CYS A 414 15.74 14.74 10.00
CA CYS A 414 16.80 15.47 9.28
C CYS A 414 16.42 16.94 9.13
N THR A 415 17.40 17.78 8.79
CA THR A 415 17.18 19.22 8.59
C THR A 415 17.12 19.54 7.10
N VAL A 416 16.07 20.24 6.67
CA VAL A 416 16.02 20.88 5.34
C VAL A 416 16.33 22.35 5.51
N GLU A 417 17.19 22.88 4.66
CA GLU A 417 17.57 24.29 4.62
C GLU A 417 17.08 24.91 3.31
N ILE A 418 16.43 26.06 3.40
CA ILE A 418 15.96 26.82 2.23
C ILE A 418 16.43 28.27 2.32
N SER A 419 16.80 28.83 1.18
CA SER A 419 17.29 30.21 1.07
C SER A 419 16.15 31.23 1.06
N VAL A 420 16.28 32.27 1.88
CA VAL A 420 15.42 33.46 1.89
C VAL A 420 16.22 34.64 1.37
N LYS A 421 15.78 35.22 0.25
CA LYS A 421 16.40 36.42 -0.32
C LYS A 421 16.21 37.61 0.63
N PRO A 422 17.21 38.49 0.79
CA PRO A 422 17.04 39.73 1.53
C PRO A 422 16.14 40.68 0.73
N SER A 423 15.44 41.57 1.44
CA SER A 423 14.53 42.54 0.81
C SER A 423 15.24 43.68 0.08
N ILE A 424 16.55 43.82 0.27
CA ILE A 424 17.34 44.93 -0.32
C ILE A 424 17.34 44.84 -1.85
N GLY A 425 17.18 45.97 -2.51
CA GLY A 425 17.10 46.02 -3.96
C GLY A 425 15.70 45.78 -4.52
N GLY A 426 14.69 45.57 -3.66
CA GLY A 426 13.28 45.60 -4.03
C GLY A 426 12.72 47.01 -4.10
N PHE A 427 11.55 47.18 -4.73
CA PHE A 427 10.91 48.50 -4.90
C PHE A 427 10.66 49.22 -3.57
N ASN A 428 10.23 48.48 -2.54
CA ASN A 428 9.94 49.01 -1.20
C ASN A 428 11.19 49.18 -0.33
N ASN A 429 12.32 48.57 -0.70
CA ASN A 429 13.60 48.68 0.02
C ASN A 429 14.77 48.88 -0.97
N PRO A 430 14.79 50.01 -1.70
CA PRO A 430 15.80 50.26 -2.71
C PRO A 430 17.19 50.41 -2.09
N ALA A 431 18.19 49.77 -2.71
CA ALA A 431 19.56 49.78 -2.23
C ALA A 431 20.28 51.09 -2.58
N LYS A 432 21.40 51.40 -1.90
CA LYS A 432 22.25 52.52 -2.34
C LYS A 432 22.82 52.28 -3.75
N SER A 433 23.25 51.05 -4.02
CA SER A 433 23.93 50.62 -5.25
C SER A 433 23.80 49.10 -5.39
N CYS A 434 24.13 48.57 -6.57
CA CYS A 434 24.23 47.14 -6.78
C CYS A 434 25.28 46.48 -5.87
N LEU A 435 26.36 47.19 -5.52
CA LEU A 435 27.36 46.72 -4.57
C LEU A 435 26.77 46.51 -3.17
N ALA A 436 25.85 47.37 -2.72
CA ALA A 436 25.18 47.20 -1.44
C ALA A 436 24.29 45.94 -1.42
N ILE A 437 23.60 45.66 -2.53
CA ILE A 437 22.81 44.43 -2.70
C ILE A 437 23.74 43.22 -2.68
N TYR A 438 24.80 43.25 -3.47
CA TYR A 438 25.80 42.19 -3.55
C TYR A 438 26.36 41.83 -2.17
N ASN A 439 26.78 42.84 -1.40
CA ASN A 439 27.34 42.64 -0.06
C ASN A 439 26.32 42.08 0.93
N GLU A 440 25.04 42.47 0.85
CA GLU A 440 23.99 41.93 1.72
C GLU A 440 23.78 40.44 1.45
N TYR A 441 23.67 40.04 0.17
CA TYR A 441 23.55 38.64 -0.22
C TYR A 441 24.75 37.82 0.28
N GLN A 442 25.98 38.31 0.06
CA GLN A 442 27.19 37.66 0.56
C GLN A 442 27.20 37.54 2.09
N GLY A 443 26.71 38.56 2.80
CA GLY A 443 26.65 38.60 4.27
C GLY A 443 25.75 37.52 4.88
N ILE A 444 24.76 37.02 4.12
CA ILE A 444 23.85 35.95 4.54
C ILE A 444 24.17 34.59 3.90
N GLY A 445 25.32 34.46 3.22
CA GLY A 445 25.72 33.21 2.56
C GLY A 445 24.99 32.92 1.24
N GLU A 446 24.30 33.91 0.68
CA GLU A 446 23.56 33.80 -0.58
C GLU A 446 24.32 34.45 -1.73
N THR A 447 24.00 34.06 -2.97
CA THR A 447 24.59 34.68 -4.17
C THR A 447 23.54 35.49 -4.92
N ALA A 448 23.76 36.80 -5.02
CA ALA A 448 22.96 37.65 -5.91
C ALA A 448 23.27 37.29 -7.37
N VAL A 449 22.23 37.20 -8.20
CA VAL A 449 22.36 36.96 -9.64
C VAL A 449 22.25 38.27 -10.40
N ASP A 450 22.85 38.33 -11.59
CA ASP A 450 22.70 39.44 -12.51
C ASP A 450 21.22 39.69 -12.83
N GLY A 451 20.83 40.96 -12.91
CA GLY A 451 19.45 41.30 -13.20
C GLY A 451 19.09 42.74 -12.86
N GLU A 452 17.82 43.07 -13.01
CA GLU A 452 17.30 44.39 -12.67
C GLU A 452 16.92 44.47 -11.20
N PHE A 453 17.43 45.51 -10.50
CA PHE A 453 17.12 45.80 -9.11
C PHE A 453 16.75 47.27 -8.94
N TYR A 454 16.16 47.61 -7.80
CA TYR A 454 15.85 48.97 -7.40
C TYR A 454 16.95 49.57 -6.53
N ILE A 455 17.45 50.74 -6.94
CA ILE A 455 18.36 51.58 -6.19
C ILE A 455 17.69 52.90 -5.78
N LYS A 456 18.28 53.59 -4.81
CA LYS A 456 17.80 54.90 -4.34
C LYS A 456 17.93 55.93 -5.46
N GLY A 457 16.79 56.54 -5.80
CA GLY A 457 16.66 57.62 -6.76
C GLY A 457 17.00 58.98 -6.17
N ASN A 458 16.40 60.04 -6.74
CA ASN A 458 16.50 61.37 -6.17
C ASN A 458 15.47 61.54 -5.05
N GLY A 459 15.88 61.99 -3.87
CA GLY A 459 14.98 62.07 -2.71
C GLY A 459 14.47 60.70 -2.25
N THR A 460 13.15 60.49 -2.28
CA THR A 460 12.48 59.23 -1.84
C THR A 460 12.21 58.25 -2.97
N ASP A 461 12.59 58.57 -4.21
CA ASP A 461 12.29 57.75 -5.38
C ASP A 461 13.07 56.43 -5.36
N ALA A 462 12.49 55.37 -5.95
CA ALA A 462 13.19 54.13 -6.28
C ALA A 462 13.39 54.07 -7.80
N VAL A 463 14.61 53.77 -8.25
CA VAL A 463 14.96 53.70 -9.68
C VAL A 463 15.48 52.33 -10.01
N LYS A 464 14.94 51.73 -11.08
CA LYS A 464 15.39 50.43 -11.58
C LYS A 464 16.66 50.56 -12.41
N THR A 465 17.61 49.66 -12.18
CA THR A 465 18.86 49.56 -12.94
C THR A 465 19.29 48.10 -13.05
N TYR A 466 20.11 47.80 -14.05
CA TYR A 466 20.75 46.50 -14.16
C TYR A 466 21.97 46.44 -13.24
N CYS A 467 22.04 45.37 -12.47
CA CYS A 467 23.15 45.02 -11.60
C CYS A 467 23.93 43.85 -12.18
N ASP A 468 25.23 44.07 -12.40
CA ASP A 468 26.19 43.02 -12.73
C ASP A 468 26.80 42.50 -11.42
N MET A 469 26.16 41.48 -10.86
CA MET A 469 26.54 40.77 -9.65
C MET A 469 27.69 39.80 -9.89
N THR A 470 27.79 39.23 -11.10
CA THR A 470 28.88 38.36 -11.55
C THR A 470 30.25 39.03 -11.37
N ASN A 471 30.35 40.32 -11.68
CA ASN A 471 31.57 41.12 -11.48
C ASN A 471 31.57 41.89 -10.14
N GLY A 472 30.74 41.46 -9.19
CA GLY A 472 30.74 41.93 -7.81
C GLY A 472 29.92 43.20 -7.55
N GLY A 473 28.78 43.37 -8.23
CA GLY A 473 27.78 44.40 -7.91
C GLY A 473 27.98 45.74 -8.62
N TYR A 474 28.36 45.70 -9.91
CA TYR A 474 28.44 46.91 -10.74
C TYR A 474 27.03 47.43 -11.05
N THR A 475 26.83 48.74 -10.89
CA THR A 475 25.56 49.42 -11.16
C THR A 475 25.58 50.04 -12.55
N LEU A 476 24.65 49.66 -13.44
CA LEU A 476 24.51 50.31 -14.74
C LEU A 476 24.09 51.77 -14.54
N ILE A 477 24.86 52.69 -15.11
CA ILE A 477 24.60 54.13 -15.03
C ILE A 477 24.21 54.75 -16.36
N GLN A 478 24.58 54.09 -17.46
CA GLN A 478 24.26 54.51 -18.81
C GLN A 478 24.30 53.34 -19.77
N SER A 479 23.36 53.29 -20.71
CA SER A 479 23.36 52.36 -21.85
C SER A 479 22.81 53.10 -23.07
N TYR A 480 23.47 53.00 -24.22
CA TYR A 480 22.94 53.57 -25.45
C TYR A 480 23.27 52.70 -26.66
N SER A 481 22.37 52.68 -27.64
CA SER A 481 22.62 52.07 -28.94
C SER A 481 23.40 53.03 -29.84
N GLU A 482 24.16 52.48 -30.80
CA GLU A 482 24.84 53.28 -31.81
C GLU A 482 23.86 54.12 -32.65
N TYR A 483 22.63 53.65 -32.86
CA TYR A 483 21.60 54.44 -33.53
C TYR A 483 21.24 55.70 -32.75
N GLN A 484 21.12 55.62 -31.42
CA GLN A 484 20.91 56.80 -30.59
C GLN A 484 22.12 57.75 -30.60
N LEU A 485 23.29 57.24 -31.00
CA LEU A 485 24.52 58.00 -31.16
C LEU A 485 24.70 58.61 -32.57
N TYR A 486 24.21 57.99 -33.64
CA TYR A 486 24.52 58.38 -35.04
C TYR A 486 23.29 58.58 -35.96
N GLY A 487 22.11 58.09 -35.60
CA GLY A 487 20.98 57.81 -36.51
C GLY A 487 20.22 59.01 -37.12
N THR A 488 20.57 60.25 -36.80
CA THR A 488 19.82 61.45 -37.27
C THR A 488 20.55 62.30 -38.30
N GLY A 489 21.85 62.08 -38.52
CA GLY A 489 22.67 62.96 -39.36
C GLY A 489 22.81 64.40 -38.85
N SER A 490 22.32 64.70 -37.63
CA SER A 490 22.41 66.01 -36.97
C SER A 490 23.19 65.91 -35.66
N ASN A 491 23.64 67.05 -35.09
CA ASN A 491 24.30 67.09 -33.77
C ASN A 491 23.37 66.73 -32.59
N THR A 492 22.15 66.27 -32.87
CA THR A 492 21.12 65.88 -31.90
C THR A 492 20.62 64.47 -32.22
N GLY A 493 20.58 63.57 -31.25
CA GLY A 493 19.99 62.24 -31.39
C GLY A 493 18.49 62.29 -31.74
N PRO A 494 17.86 61.13 -32.01
CA PRO A 494 16.46 61.04 -32.42
C PRO A 494 15.47 61.67 -31.43
N ASP A 495 15.87 61.81 -30.17
CA ASP A 495 15.13 62.43 -29.07
C ASP A 495 15.39 63.93 -28.90
N GLY A 496 16.18 64.55 -29.79
CA GLY A 496 16.58 65.96 -29.72
C GLY A 496 17.72 66.26 -28.75
N SER A 497 18.29 65.25 -28.07
CA SER A 497 19.42 65.43 -27.15
C SER A 497 20.75 65.56 -27.91
N PHE A 498 21.67 66.41 -27.48
CA PHE A 498 22.95 66.58 -28.18
C PHE A 498 23.77 65.27 -28.20
N LEU A 499 24.35 64.93 -29.35
CA LEU A 499 25.22 63.75 -29.50
C LEU A 499 26.39 63.73 -28.50
N TYR A 500 26.90 64.91 -28.13
CA TYR A 500 27.96 65.11 -27.13
C TYR A 500 27.52 64.75 -25.70
N SER A 501 26.22 64.75 -25.41
CA SER A 501 25.73 64.33 -24.10
C SER A 501 25.67 62.81 -23.94
N ASN A 502 25.58 62.01 -25.02
CA ASN A 502 25.42 60.55 -24.94
C ASN A 502 26.65 59.82 -24.40
N GLN A 503 27.82 60.43 -24.34
CA GLN A 503 29.02 59.80 -23.77
C GLN A 503 29.48 60.43 -22.47
N GLY A 504 29.06 61.67 -22.22
CA GLY A 504 29.41 62.38 -21.02
C GLY A 504 28.77 61.73 -19.79
N LEU A 505 29.57 60.97 -19.05
CA LEU A 505 29.16 60.46 -17.75
C LEU A 505 28.91 61.63 -16.76
N TYR A 506 29.45 62.84 -16.99
CA TYR A 506 29.12 64.05 -16.23
C TYR A 506 28.10 64.98 -16.91
N VAL A 507 27.09 64.44 -17.57
CA VAL A 507 26.04 65.27 -18.18
C VAL A 507 24.85 65.41 -17.23
N ASN A 508 24.42 66.66 -17.00
CA ASN A 508 23.22 66.99 -16.23
C ASN A 508 21.98 66.98 -17.16
N ALA A 509 21.73 65.82 -17.77
CA ALA A 509 20.57 65.58 -18.62
C ALA A 509 19.80 64.37 -18.10
N ASN A 510 18.49 64.52 -18.03
CA ASN A 510 17.55 63.45 -17.71
C ASN A 510 17.04 62.92 -19.05
N ARG A 511 17.51 61.75 -19.51
CA ARG A 511 17.14 61.20 -20.82
C ARG A 511 16.61 59.80 -20.69
N ASN A 512 15.42 59.59 -21.25
CA ASN A 512 14.73 58.32 -21.52
C ASN A 512 14.99 57.18 -20.52
N TYR A 513 15.24 57.52 -19.26
CA TYR A 513 14.83 56.68 -18.16
C TYR A 513 13.30 56.75 -18.22
N THR A 514 12.66 55.71 -18.73
CA THR A 514 11.38 55.35 -18.12
C THR A 514 11.80 54.96 -16.71
N ALA A 515 11.91 55.94 -15.80
CA ALA A 515 11.78 55.63 -14.38
C ALA A 515 10.53 54.79 -14.34
N ALA A 516 10.70 53.55 -13.98
CA ALA A 516 9.60 52.69 -13.66
C ALA A 516 8.75 53.45 -12.62
N VAL A 517 7.69 54.12 -13.04
CA VAL A 517 6.83 54.85 -12.12
C VAL A 517 5.99 53.77 -11.44
N GLY A 518 6.56 53.19 -10.38
CA GLY A 518 6.02 52.02 -9.68
C GLY A 518 6.81 50.73 -9.89
N GLU A 519 6.38 49.69 -9.19
CA GLU A 519 6.95 48.34 -9.17
C GLU A 519 6.99 47.65 -10.55
N SER A 520 6.19 48.11 -11.52
CA SER A 520 5.99 47.45 -12.82
C SER A 520 6.83 47.99 -13.98
N GLY A 521 7.58 49.08 -13.82
CA GLY A 521 8.22 49.69 -14.99
C GLY A 521 9.49 48.99 -15.47
N THR A 522 9.85 49.24 -16.72
CA THR A 522 10.89 48.52 -17.48
C THR A 522 12.09 49.41 -17.80
N VAL A 523 13.29 48.83 -17.84
CA VAL A 523 14.51 49.55 -18.27
C VAL A 523 14.62 49.50 -19.80
N THR A 524 14.76 50.66 -20.45
CA THR A 524 15.01 50.76 -21.90
C THR A 524 16.48 51.04 -22.17
N TYR A 525 17.24 49.99 -22.52
CA TYR A 525 18.70 50.05 -22.67
C TYR A 525 19.20 50.82 -23.91
N GLU A 526 18.33 51.14 -24.87
CA GLU A 526 18.70 51.88 -26.09
C GLU A 526 19.14 53.32 -25.81
N ASN A 527 18.61 53.96 -24.76
CA ASN A 527 18.92 55.35 -24.40
C ASN A 527 18.75 55.56 -22.88
N TYR A 528 19.33 54.64 -22.11
CA TYR A 528 19.30 54.64 -20.66
C TYR A 528 20.35 55.60 -20.10
N LEU A 529 19.92 56.52 -19.24
CA LEU A 529 20.82 57.36 -18.45
C LEU A 529 20.20 57.65 -17.08
N LEU A 530 20.87 57.21 -16.02
CA LEU A 530 20.46 57.57 -14.67
C LEU A 530 20.64 59.08 -14.42
N PRO A 531 19.77 59.74 -13.63
CA PRO A 531 19.97 61.13 -13.24
C PRO A 531 21.35 61.34 -12.60
N LEU A 532 21.99 62.48 -12.86
CA LEU A 532 23.36 62.74 -12.39
C LEU A 532 23.48 62.59 -10.86
N ALA A 533 22.52 63.12 -10.11
CA ALA A 533 22.47 62.98 -8.65
C ALA A 533 22.42 61.51 -8.19
N VAL A 534 21.66 60.66 -8.91
CA VAL A 534 21.57 59.23 -8.60
C VAL A 534 22.90 58.54 -8.87
N ARG A 535 23.50 58.79 -10.04
CA ARG A 535 24.82 58.19 -10.38
C ARG A 535 25.88 58.59 -9.36
N GLN A 536 25.90 59.86 -8.95
CA GLN A 536 26.82 60.35 -7.91
C GLN A 536 26.58 59.71 -6.54
N ASN A 537 25.33 59.35 -6.20
CA ASN A 537 24.99 58.65 -4.97
C ASN A 537 25.41 57.17 -4.96
N VAL A 538 25.45 56.51 -6.14
CA VAL A 538 25.84 55.10 -6.26
C VAL A 538 27.30 54.90 -5.84
N ARG A 539 28.19 55.80 -6.26
CA ARG A 539 29.64 55.74 -5.98
C ARG A 539 30.03 56.29 -4.60
N ASN A 540 31.30 56.18 -4.23
CA ASN A 540 31.89 56.84 -3.07
C ASN A 540 32.46 58.23 -3.48
N SER A 541 32.21 59.28 -2.70
CA SER A 541 32.74 60.62 -2.99
C SER A 541 34.22 60.81 -2.59
N THR A 542 34.82 59.85 -1.88
CA THR A 542 36.16 59.97 -1.30
C THR A 542 37.20 59.07 -1.96
N THR A 543 36.97 57.77 -2.06
CA THR A 543 37.91 56.79 -2.66
C THR A 543 37.19 55.48 -3.02
N GLY A 544 37.80 54.66 -3.87
CA GLY A 544 37.38 53.27 -4.11
C GLY A 544 36.44 53.02 -5.29
N ASN A 545 36.23 54.00 -6.17
CA ASN A 545 35.31 53.86 -7.30
C ASN A 545 35.96 53.08 -8.44
N LEU A 546 35.23 52.11 -8.97
CA LEU A 546 35.60 51.40 -10.19
C LEU A 546 34.55 51.67 -11.27
N TYR A 547 34.99 51.97 -12.48
CA TYR A 547 34.11 52.12 -13.63
C TYR A 547 34.31 50.96 -14.58
N ARG A 548 33.25 50.52 -15.25
CA ARG A 548 33.35 49.50 -16.28
C ARG A 548 32.56 49.93 -17.51
N VAL A 549 33.14 49.71 -18.68
CA VAL A 549 32.47 49.84 -19.98
C VAL A 549 32.47 48.50 -20.68
N ARG A 550 31.40 48.18 -21.38
CA ARG A 550 31.34 47.03 -22.31
C ARG A 550 30.56 47.39 -23.56
N ILE A 551 30.88 46.70 -24.65
CA ILE A 551 30.14 46.78 -25.91
C ILE A 551 29.38 45.48 -26.10
N VAL A 552 28.05 45.57 -26.06
CA VAL A 552 27.15 44.43 -26.27
C VAL A 552 26.79 44.37 -27.75
N HIS A 553 26.98 43.20 -28.37
CA HIS A 553 26.67 43.00 -29.78
C HIS A 553 25.20 42.65 -30.00
N ASP A 554 24.68 41.66 -29.27
CA ASP A 554 23.31 41.16 -29.42
C ASP A 554 22.35 41.90 -28.48
N GLU A 555 21.30 42.49 -29.05
CA GLU A 555 20.25 43.16 -28.29
C GLU A 555 19.60 42.25 -27.23
N ALA A 556 19.51 40.94 -27.46
CA ALA A 556 18.95 39.99 -26.50
C ALA A 556 19.76 39.92 -25.19
N ASN A 557 21.01 40.37 -25.20
CA ASN A 557 21.93 40.29 -24.07
C ASN A 557 22.18 41.62 -23.35
N VAL A 558 21.52 42.71 -23.76
CA VAL A 558 21.72 44.04 -23.12
C VAL A 558 21.32 44.08 -21.64
N ALA A 559 20.41 43.20 -21.23
CA ALA A 559 19.93 43.06 -19.86
C ALA A 559 20.53 41.84 -19.13
N ASN A 560 21.64 41.28 -19.62
CA ASN A 560 22.37 40.18 -18.98
C ASN A 560 23.87 40.25 -19.29
N SER A 561 24.63 39.22 -18.91
CA SER A 561 26.09 39.13 -19.09
C SER A 561 26.52 38.04 -20.09
N ASN A 562 25.58 37.50 -20.88
CA ASN A 562 25.81 36.33 -21.73
C ASN A 562 26.46 36.63 -23.08
N ASP A 563 26.53 37.90 -23.49
CA ASP A 563 27.10 38.31 -24.78
C ASP A 563 28.61 38.02 -24.87
N ASP A 564 29.00 37.07 -25.72
CA ASP A 564 30.41 36.70 -25.89
C ASP A 564 31.27 37.82 -26.47
N TRP A 565 30.66 38.71 -27.27
CA TRP A 565 31.32 39.91 -27.75
C TRP A 565 31.64 40.85 -26.59
N ALA A 566 30.69 41.13 -25.70
CA ALA A 566 30.91 41.97 -24.52
C ALA A 566 31.98 41.40 -23.57
N LYS A 567 32.05 40.08 -23.39
CA LYS A 567 33.11 39.42 -22.59
C LYS A 567 34.52 39.64 -23.16
N ASN A 568 34.62 39.97 -24.45
CA ASN A 568 35.86 40.23 -25.17
C ASN A 568 36.07 41.71 -25.51
N ASN A 569 35.11 42.57 -25.18
CA ASN A 569 35.11 43.98 -25.52
C ASN A 569 34.60 44.80 -24.33
N PHE A 570 35.45 44.89 -23.30
CA PHE A 570 35.19 45.66 -22.08
C PHE A 570 36.47 46.30 -21.52
N ALA A 571 36.32 47.34 -20.71
CA ALA A 571 37.40 47.89 -19.90
C ALA A 571 36.89 48.27 -18.51
N GLU A 572 37.75 48.09 -17.52
CA GLU A 572 37.57 48.47 -16.13
C GLU A 572 38.61 49.53 -15.79
N PHE A 573 38.15 50.63 -15.22
CA PHE A 573 38.97 51.77 -14.83
C PHE A 573 38.97 51.86 -13.30
N ASP A 574 40.14 51.70 -12.71
CA ASP A 574 40.37 51.93 -11.30
C ASP A 574 40.55 53.42 -11.03
N MET A 575 39.48 54.04 -10.54
CA MET A 575 39.42 55.44 -10.14
C MET A 575 39.48 55.58 -8.62
N SER A 576 40.01 54.57 -7.91
CA SER A 576 39.98 54.52 -6.45
C SER A 576 40.68 55.70 -5.75
N THR A 577 41.66 56.33 -6.40
CA THR A 577 42.43 57.47 -5.88
C THR A 577 41.94 58.84 -6.41
N ALA A 578 40.88 58.87 -7.23
CA ALA A 578 40.43 60.08 -7.90
C ALA A 578 39.58 61.02 -7.00
N GLY A 579 38.99 60.50 -5.92
CA GLY A 579 38.07 61.26 -5.05
C GLY A 579 36.89 61.85 -5.82
N SER A 580 36.52 63.10 -5.55
CA SER A 580 35.42 63.80 -6.22
C SER A 580 35.65 64.09 -7.70
N TYR A 581 36.82 63.76 -8.26
CA TYR A 581 37.24 64.14 -9.61
C TYR A 581 37.14 62.98 -10.62
N ASP A 582 36.52 61.86 -10.31
CA ASP A 582 36.24 60.76 -11.25
C ASP A 582 35.13 61.09 -12.29
N PHE A 583 34.77 60.11 -13.15
CA PHE A 583 34.00 60.33 -14.39
C PHE A 583 32.65 61.06 -14.23
N ILE A 584 32.01 60.99 -13.07
CA ILE A 584 30.72 61.65 -12.79
C ILE A 584 30.82 62.76 -11.72
N GLY A 585 32.03 63.27 -11.44
CA GLY A 585 32.30 64.16 -10.29
C GLY A 585 32.44 65.65 -10.56
N GLY A 586 32.55 66.06 -11.82
CA GLY A 586 32.33 67.45 -12.21
C GLY A 586 33.53 68.38 -12.26
N GLY A 587 34.73 67.83 -12.18
CA GLY A 587 35.95 68.51 -12.60
C GLY A 587 37.02 67.47 -12.89
N PHE A 588 37.79 67.63 -13.97
CA PHE A 588 39.00 66.84 -14.14
C PHE A 588 40.13 67.59 -14.83
N VAL A 589 41.33 67.42 -14.26
CA VAL A 589 42.64 67.58 -14.88
C VAL A 589 43.12 66.16 -15.23
N SER A 590 43.73 65.96 -16.40
CA SER A 590 44.21 64.63 -16.87
C SER A 590 44.76 63.78 -15.72
N ARG A 591 44.27 62.56 -15.60
CA ARG A 591 44.88 61.55 -14.73
C ARG A 591 44.98 60.22 -15.46
N SER A 592 45.76 59.41 -14.78
CA SER A 592 46.31 58.14 -15.18
C SER A 592 45.67 57.01 -14.36
N PRO A 593 44.41 56.63 -14.61
CA PRO A 593 43.82 55.49 -13.93
C PRO A 593 44.47 54.18 -14.39
N LYS A 594 44.48 53.18 -13.51
CA LYS A 594 44.79 51.83 -13.94
C LYS A 594 43.60 51.31 -14.74
N VAL A 595 43.87 50.73 -15.90
CA VAL A 595 42.86 50.12 -16.75
C VAL A 595 43.17 48.64 -16.92
N THR A 596 42.13 47.81 -16.93
CA THR A 596 42.20 46.38 -17.24
C THR A 596 41.01 45.98 -18.10
N GLY A 597 41.18 45.07 -19.04
CA GLY A 597 40.07 44.64 -19.88
C GLY A 597 40.50 43.90 -21.12
N LYS A 598 39.59 43.88 -22.10
CA LYS A 598 39.82 43.31 -23.42
C LYS A 598 39.28 44.22 -24.50
N ILE A 599 40.09 44.42 -25.54
CA ILE A 599 39.69 45.09 -26.77
C ILE A 599 39.85 44.07 -27.88
N PHE A 600 38.74 43.69 -28.52
CA PHE A 600 38.69 42.64 -29.56
C PHE A 600 39.24 41.29 -29.09
N GLY A 601 38.95 40.92 -27.85
CA GLY A 601 39.43 39.70 -27.21
C GLY A 601 40.89 39.73 -26.76
N LYS A 602 41.65 40.75 -27.16
CA LYS A 602 43.04 40.95 -26.76
C LYS A 602 43.12 41.65 -25.41
N THR A 603 44.02 41.19 -24.56
CA THR A 603 44.22 41.75 -23.21
C THR A 603 44.68 43.20 -23.31
N TYR A 604 44.03 44.09 -22.57
CA TYR A 604 44.39 45.49 -22.45
C TYR A 604 44.54 45.85 -20.97
N GLN A 605 45.74 46.24 -20.53
CA GLN A 605 45.98 46.49 -19.10
C GLN A 605 47.10 47.50 -18.83
N SER A 606 47.02 48.24 -17.74
CA SER A 606 48.13 49.09 -17.25
C SER A 606 49.31 48.26 -16.73
N LEU A 607 50.54 48.75 -16.93
CA LEU A 607 51.78 48.06 -16.55
C LEU A 607 52.36 48.47 -15.17
N GLY A 608 51.70 49.36 -14.44
CA GLY A 608 52.15 49.82 -13.10
C GLY A 608 52.97 51.12 -13.13
N ASN A 609 53.03 51.82 -11.98
CA ASN A 609 53.60 53.17 -11.83
C ASN A 609 55.13 53.18 -11.95
N ASP A 610 55.67 53.72 -13.03
CA ASP A 610 56.93 54.46 -12.96
C ASP A 610 56.62 55.96 -12.93
N ALA A 611 57.43 56.71 -12.18
CA ALA A 611 57.23 58.11 -11.75
C ALA A 611 57.22 59.16 -12.88
N GLY A 612 56.60 58.87 -14.03
CA GLY A 612 56.44 59.76 -15.17
C GLY A 612 55.50 59.26 -16.28
N GLY A 613 54.82 58.10 -16.18
CA GLY A 613 53.94 57.65 -17.27
C GLY A 613 53.09 56.40 -17.00
N ASN A 614 51.80 56.42 -17.38
CA ASN A 614 50.91 55.25 -17.38
C ASN A 614 51.04 54.45 -18.67
N TYR A 615 51.99 53.53 -18.73
CA TYR A 615 52.07 52.58 -19.85
C TYR A 615 50.94 51.56 -19.77
N VAL A 616 50.41 51.19 -20.93
CA VAL A 616 49.52 50.03 -21.07
C VAL A 616 50.18 48.96 -21.92
N SER A 617 49.80 47.73 -21.66
CA SER A 617 50.08 46.60 -22.53
C SER A 617 48.81 46.28 -23.32
N PHE A 618 48.96 46.15 -24.63
CA PHE A 618 47.95 45.60 -25.51
C PHE A 618 48.48 44.30 -26.12
N ASP A 619 47.82 43.17 -25.79
CA ASP A 619 48.23 41.80 -26.14
C ASP A 619 49.69 41.47 -25.77
N GLY A 620 50.16 41.98 -24.62
CA GLY A 620 51.53 41.79 -24.14
C GLY A 620 52.55 42.76 -24.74
N GLN A 621 52.17 43.55 -25.75
CA GLN A 621 53.02 44.60 -26.31
C GLN A 621 52.86 45.88 -25.49
N SER A 622 53.96 46.56 -25.16
CA SER A 622 53.90 47.83 -24.43
C SER A 622 53.58 48.97 -25.38
N TRP A 623 52.59 49.78 -25.01
CA TRP A 623 52.11 50.97 -25.72
C TRP A 623 52.31 52.20 -24.83
N ASN A 624 52.42 53.38 -25.47
CA ASN A 624 52.58 54.66 -24.78
C ASN A 624 51.34 55.04 -23.94
N TYR A 625 51.47 56.16 -23.24
CA TYR A 625 50.61 56.64 -22.15
C TYR A 625 49.10 56.46 -22.43
N ALA A 626 48.37 55.81 -21.51
CA ALA A 626 46.91 55.82 -21.51
C ALA A 626 46.41 57.06 -20.75
N ASP A 627 46.19 58.15 -21.50
CA ASP A 627 45.62 59.38 -20.96
C ASP A 627 44.09 59.28 -20.96
N VAL A 628 43.48 59.56 -19.81
CA VAL A 628 42.03 59.68 -19.72
C VAL A 628 41.66 61.15 -19.60
N TYR A 629 40.92 61.65 -20.59
CA TYR A 629 40.64 63.06 -20.75
C TYR A 629 39.14 63.35 -20.66
N ASN A 630 38.75 64.10 -19.63
CA ASN A 630 37.37 64.48 -19.43
C ASN A 630 37.21 66.01 -19.38
N GLN A 631 37.36 66.70 -20.52
CA GLN A 631 36.90 68.09 -20.65
C GLN A 631 35.44 68.13 -21.10
N GLY A 632 34.52 68.05 -20.14
CA GLY A 632 33.09 68.36 -20.34
C GLY A 632 32.27 67.45 -21.27
N TYR A 633 32.91 66.55 -22.03
CA TYR A 633 32.28 65.77 -23.10
C TYR A 633 32.74 64.29 -23.20
N ALA A 634 33.54 63.83 -22.22
CA ALA A 634 34.15 62.48 -22.03
C ALA A 634 34.91 61.85 -23.23
N ARG A 635 36.24 61.69 -23.09
CA ARG A 635 37.12 60.90 -23.98
C ARG A 635 37.97 59.95 -23.14
N VAL A 636 37.71 58.63 -23.24
CA VAL A 636 38.10 57.71 -22.17
C VAL A 636 39.45 57.01 -22.39
N ILE A 637 40.05 57.08 -23.58
CA ILE A 637 41.50 56.88 -23.80
C ILE A 637 41.83 57.77 -24.98
N SER A 638 42.41 58.94 -24.72
CA SER A 638 42.44 60.02 -25.70
C SER A 638 43.80 60.16 -26.37
N HIS A 639 44.36 59.05 -26.90
CA HIS A 639 45.46 59.01 -27.90
C HIS A 639 46.74 58.29 -27.48
N GLN A 640 47.06 57.21 -28.20
CA GLN A 640 48.31 56.45 -28.08
C GLN A 640 49.12 56.56 -29.36
N ARG A 641 50.17 57.41 -29.34
CA ARG A 641 51.13 57.57 -30.45
C ARG A 641 52.30 56.61 -30.34
N PHE A 642 52.96 56.34 -31.46
CA PHE A 642 54.17 55.51 -31.57
C PHE A 642 53.95 54.07 -31.08
N ALA A 643 52.97 53.39 -31.68
CA ALA A 643 52.79 51.95 -31.48
C ALA A 643 54.09 51.18 -31.84
N PRO A 644 54.44 50.10 -31.11
CA PRO A 644 55.38 49.13 -31.66
C PRO A 644 54.83 48.60 -33.00
N ASP A 645 55.71 48.29 -33.95
CA ASP A 645 55.32 47.70 -35.23
C ASP A 645 54.61 46.36 -34.97
N TYR A 646 53.28 46.38 -34.97
CA TYR A 646 52.42 45.35 -34.41
C TYR A 646 51.29 45.03 -35.40
N ALA A 647 51.42 43.88 -36.07
CA ALA A 647 50.36 43.32 -36.89
C ALA A 647 49.21 42.87 -35.98
N PHE A 648 48.17 43.69 -35.91
CA PHE A 648 47.01 43.44 -35.07
C PHE A 648 45.99 42.58 -35.81
N SER A 649 45.60 41.47 -35.21
CA SER A 649 44.54 40.61 -35.74
C SER A 649 43.53 40.25 -34.67
N TYR A 650 42.27 40.16 -35.08
CA TYR A 650 41.17 39.78 -34.21
C TYR A 650 40.05 39.08 -34.99
N ILE A 651 39.20 38.40 -34.24
CA ILE A 651 38.00 37.74 -34.75
C ILE A 651 36.80 38.65 -34.52
N THR A 652 36.05 38.93 -35.58
CA THR A 652 34.82 39.73 -35.58
C THR A 652 33.63 38.93 -35.05
N SER A 653 32.49 39.59 -34.86
CA SER A 653 31.27 38.93 -34.34
C SER A 653 30.66 37.91 -35.31
N ASP A 654 30.99 37.95 -36.61
CA ASP A 654 30.63 36.92 -37.59
C ASP A 654 31.68 35.81 -37.75
N GLY A 655 32.76 35.85 -36.96
CA GLY A 655 33.83 34.85 -36.98
C GLY A 655 34.89 35.08 -38.06
N SER A 656 34.81 36.17 -38.83
CA SER A 656 35.85 36.53 -39.79
C SER A 656 37.10 37.07 -39.08
N THR A 657 38.26 36.92 -39.72
CA THR A 657 39.53 37.44 -39.19
C THR A 657 39.85 38.77 -39.86
N VAL A 658 40.05 39.81 -39.06
CA VAL A 658 40.50 41.12 -39.53
C VAL A 658 41.96 41.27 -39.16
N ASN A 659 42.77 41.69 -40.13
CA ASN A 659 44.18 42.03 -39.94
C ASN A 659 44.34 43.52 -40.23
N ASN A 660 44.97 44.26 -39.32
CA ASN A 660 45.22 45.68 -39.47
C ASN A 660 46.56 46.05 -38.84
N ASP A 661 47.27 47.01 -39.43
CA ASP A 661 48.47 47.59 -38.84
C ASP A 661 48.04 48.78 -37.98
N LEU A 662 47.91 48.56 -36.67
CA LEU A 662 47.47 49.60 -35.74
C LEU A 662 48.60 50.61 -35.50
N ASN A 663 48.48 51.79 -36.10
CA ASN A 663 49.47 52.86 -35.96
C ASN A 663 49.17 53.81 -34.77
N GLU A 664 47.89 53.94 -34.39
CA GLU A 664 47.42 54.85 -33.34
C GLU A 664 46.05 54.39 -32.80
N LEU A 665 45.85 54.53 -31.49
CA LEU A 665 44.57 54.31 -30.81
C LEU A 665 44.09 55.63 -30.21
N ASP A 666 42.95 56.15 -30.65
CA ASP A 666 42.34 57.34 -30.05
C ASP A 666 40.83 57.15 -29.85
N ASP A 667 40.30 57.80 -28.82
CA ASP A 667 38.90 57.76 -28.38
C ASP A 667 38.29 56.35 -28.40
N VAL A 668 39.06 55.36 -27.92
CA VAL A 668 38.73 53.92 -27.99
C VAL A 668 37.28 53.63 -27.58
N TRP A 669 36.82 54.23 -26.48
CA TRP A 669 35.48 54.03 -25.92
C TRP A 669 34.54 55.24 -26.11
N GLY A 670 34.89 56.14 -27.04
CA GLY A 670 34.27 57.45 -27.26
C GLY A 670 33.88 57.75 -28.72
N LEU A 671 33.40 58.97 -28.95
CA LEU A 671 32.93 59.50 -30.24
C LEU A 671 34.14 60.06 -30.96
N TYR A 672 34.45 59.43 -32.08
CA TYR A 672 35.66 59.66 -32.84
C TYR A 672 35.54 60.88 -33.78
N SER A 673 36.58 61.72 -33.91
CA SER A 673 36.56 62.91 -34.79
C SER A 673 37.74 63.06 -35.76
N ASP A 674 38.62 62.06 -35.81
CA ASP A 674 39.94 62.07 -36.45
C ASP A 674 40.10 60.85 -37.41
N SER A 675 41.32 60.43 -37.78
CA SER A 675 41.63 59.23 -38.63
C SER A 675 42.52 58.14 -37.97
N THR A 676 42.01 57.37 -37.01
CA THR A 676 42.70 56.49 -36.05
C THR A 676 41.68 55.45 -35.58
N PHE A 677 42.17 54.36 -35.00
CA PHE A 677 41.37 53.18 -34.74
C PHE A 677 40.55 53.29 -33.44
N ASN A 678 39.23 53.09 -33.55
CA ASN A 678 38.30 53.08 -32.40
C ASN A 678 37.73 51.67 -32.10
N HIS A 679 37.07 51.50 -30.95
CA HIS A 679 36.53 50.20 -30.52
C HIS A 679 35.21 49.81 -31.21
N HIS A 680 35.09 49.98 -32.53
CA HIS A 680 33.90 49.66 -33.34
C HIS A 680 32.59 50.26 -32.81
N ILE A 681 32.62 51.53 -32.39
CA ILE A 681 31.39 52.26 -32.06
C ILE A 681 30.95 52.98 -33.34
N GLY A 682 30.02 52.36 -34.07
CA GLY A 682 29.55 52.78 -35.40
C GLY A 682 30.51 52.41 -36.54
N LYS A 683 30.04 52.59 -37.78
CA LYS A 683 30.77 52.30 -39.02
C LYS A 683 30.96 53.54 -39.90
N CYS A 684 31.88 53.46 -40.85
CA CYS A 684 32.11 54.53 -41.84
C CYS A 684 31.27 54.31 -43.12
N THR A 685 30.57 55.35 -43.57
CA THR A 685 29.69 55.29 -44.75
C THR A 685 30.40 55.59 -46.07
N THR A 686 31.57 56.23 -46.04
CA THR A 686 32.29 56.70 -47.24
C THR A 686 33.35 55.75 -47.78
N SER A 687 33.81 54.77 -46.99
CA SER A 687 34.91 53.84 -47.34
C SER A 687 34.46 52.38 -47.52
N GLY A 688 33.16 52.12 -47.66
CA GLY A 688 32.64 50.74 -47.73
C GLY A 688 32.73 50.00 -46.40
N GLY A 689 32.65 50.72 -45.27
CA GLY A 689 32.73 50.16 -43.93
C GLY A 689 31.72 49.04 -43.75
N ASP A 690 32.22 47.82 -43.62
CA ASP A 690 31.37 46.67 -43.32
C ASP A 690 30.88 46.74 -41.87
N ASP A 691 29.94 45.88 -41.52
CA ASP A 691 29.37 45.92 -40.17
C ASP A 691 30.29 45.32 -39.09
N TYR A 692 31.40 44.70 -39.49
CA TYR A 692 32.17 43.77 -38.65
C TYR A 692 33.58 44.25 -38.32
N GLN A 693 34.18 45.05 -39.19
CA GLN A 693 35.49 45.68 -39.07
C GLN A 693 35.44 46.95 -38.24
N GLY A 694 36.61 47.34 -37.75
CA GLY A 694 36.76 48.57 -37.01
C GLY A 694 36.81 49.76 -37.91
N VAL A 695 36.48 50.91 -37.34
CA VAL A 695 36.69 52.17 -38.03
C VAL A 695 38.17 52.45 -37.97
N THR A 696 38.87 52.02 -39.02
CA THR A 696 40.34 52.11 -39.14
C THR A 696 40.76 53.43 -39.78
N ASP A 697 39.94 53.98 -40.67
CA ASP A 697 40.07 55.34 -41.20
C ASP A 697 38.71 55.85 -41.71
N CYS A 698 38.09 56.76 -40.95
CA CYS A 698 36.87 57.46 -41.38
C CYS A 698 37.10 58.97 -41.34
N SER A 699 37.89 59.43 -42.31
CA SER A 699 38.20 60.84 -42.50
C SER A 699 36.96 61.66 -42.93
N GLY A 700 36.87 62.91 -42.44
CA GLY A 700 35.84 63.88 -42.81
C GLY A 700 34.75 64.13 -41.77
N SER A 701 33.62 64.67 -42.23
CA SER A 701 32.50 65.10 -41.38
C SER A 701 31.85 63.93 -40.64
N ARG A 702 31.25 64.18 -39.46
CA ARG A 702 30.46 63.18 -38.69
C ARG A 702 29.32 62.55 -39.48
N SER A 703 28.84 63.21 -40.53
CA SER A 703 27.88 62.66 -41.49
C SER A 703 28.39 61.42 -42.24
N ASN A 704 29.70 61.16 -42.22
CA ASN A 704 30.33 59.98 -42.83
C ASN A 704 30.24 58.74 -41.91
N ARG A 705 29.47 58.81 -40.82
CA ARG A 705 29.37 57.77 -39.80
C ARG A 705 27.93 57.36 -39.60
N ALA A 706 27.71 56.07 -39.36
CA ALA A 706 26.39 55.51 -39.09
C ALA A 706 26.48 54.42 -38.02
N ALA A 707 25.35 54.07 -37.43
CA ALA A 707 25.27 52.83 -36.65
C ALA A 707 25.56 51.62 -37.53
N HIS A 708 26.08 50.56 -36.94
CA HIS A 708 26.12 49.27 -37.62
C HIS A 708 24.68 48.81 -37.94
N SER A 709 24.50 48.01 -39.00
CA SER A 709 23.17 47.52 -39.40
C SER A 709 22.61 46.42 -38.49
N PHE A 710 23.36 46.01 -37.44
CA PHE A 710 22.92 45.05 -36.44
C PHE A 710 21.65 45.48 -35.71
N ASN A 711 20.96 44.51 -35.09
CA ASN A 711 19.81 44.77 -34.23
C ASN A 711 18.75 45.65 -34.90
N SER A 712 18.38 45.32 -36.14
CA SER A 712 17.45 46.10 -36.97
C SER A 712 17.89 47.57 -37.17
N GLY A 713 19.19 47.82 -37.31
CA GLY A 713 19.76 49.15 -37.51
C GLY A 713 20.01 49.94 -36.23
N LYS A 714 19.76 49.35 -35.04
CA LYS A 714 20.14 49.95 -33.75
C LYS A 714 21.66 49.93 -33.53
N GLY A 715 22.37 49.03 -34.21
CA GLY A 715 23.80 48.80 -34.03
C GLY A 715 24.11 48.14 -32.69
N ARG A 716 25.35 48.24 -32.24
CA ARG A 716 25.79 47.73 -30.93
C ARG A 716 25.33 48.64 -29.78
N PHE A 717 25.43 48.16 -28.55
CA PHE A 717 25.11 48.92 -27.35
C PHE A 717 26.37 49.16 -26.51
N VAL A 718 26.56 50.39 -26.04
CA VAL A 718 27.64 50.74 -25.12
C VAL A 718 27.05 50.93 -23.73
N GLN A 719 27.59 50.22 -22.75
CA GLN A 719 27.08 50.21 -21.39
C GLN A 719 28.17 50.60 -20.40
N TRP A 720 27.87 51.59 -19.57
CA TRP A 720 28.75 52.09 -18.52
C TRP A 720 28.19 51.77 -17.14
N PHE A 721 29.09 51.33 -16.29
CA PHE A 721 28.80 50.89 -14.93
C PHE A 721 29.72 51.59 -13.93
N VAL A 722 29.26 51.68 -12.69
CA VAL A 722 30.07 52.11 -11.56
C VAL A 722 29.87 51.19 -10.35
N LYS A 723 30.94 50.99 -9.58
CA LYS A 723 30.98 50.21 -8.36
C LYS A 723 31.63 51.03 -7.24
#